data_AF-A0AAU6C034-F1
#
_entry.id   AF-A0AAU6C034-F1
#
_cell.length_a   1.000
_cell.length_b   1.000
_cell.length_c   1.000
_cell.angle_alpha   90.00
_cell.angle_beta   90.00
_cell.angle_gamma   90.00
#
_symmetry.space_group_name_H-M   'P 1'
#
loop_
_entity.id
_entity.type
_entity.pdbx_description
1 polymer ?
#
loop_
_entity_poly.entity_id
_entity_poly.type
_entity_poly.pdbx_seq_one_letter_code
_entity_poly.pdbx_strand_id
1 'polypeptide(L)'
;MTVHRMRPRQEPVGHARLGVDGVSLAPVHAGEPDVPFAVTRISPEARRAAQRVLASGWVTTGPETELFEREFAAYVGAGHAVAVSSCTAALELALRALRLPPGGTVLVPDVTFCGAVHAVLHAGLRPVLVDVDPRTAMVTPATVARAARACGCPHALMVLHYAGAPAPVAELAAAARLPLEYVVEDAAHALGASVGDRPVGSLSRATCFSFYATKNLPIGEGGMVTTDDDLLAAWIRRARLHGMSTDAWRRNLPGGHWRYTVEDAGLKANMTDVQAAIGRAQLGHLDDWQRRRHALAERYDTALATVPGLEPPDAATVGRHARHLYVVRVLEEYGTSRDELIDRLGERGIGTSVHFVPLHQMPYFRRVAVIPPDGLPGADALFPQLLSLPLHPWLTGHAVDRICGELGRLAPSTARPTNTRRPAGLRTLVIGAGEAGQALARDLARTPEFGLVPVGFLDDDPAKRQAAAIADLPVLGELDDTRAVALAHRIEAVVVAIPGLRPDRFSRVAKAAEATGASVRYLPSFVAALRRDVVGTDMRALDVQELLGRTEMHVVSPEARSTVAGRRVLVTGAGGSIGSELCHQVRAFGPSRLFLLDHDESNLHRLQLELYGDALRSDDIVISDIRDRPRIDQVFRELRPEVVFHAAAHKHLPLLEMHPCEGVKSNVRGTENLVRAAADAGTGRFVLISTDKAADPVSVLGATKRLAELLVGRAQETAPTGTVFAAVRFGNVLGSRGSLLSVVAQQLGSGSAVTVTHPDVTRFFMTVEEAVGLVLEAARMARGGEVFVLDMSRPVRIVDLVRRFARSVHVPDVDIRYTGLRPGEKLNETLFSAQERHTRTSHPRILAATPTAGSGHPTALENELPVLYAAAERNDTGDVRRILSALLPGFPAAQPPHPGHAVLADPYPDDF
;
A
#
# COMPACT_ATOMS: atom_id res chain seq x y z
N MET A 1 74.68 13.36 12.68
CA MET A 1 73.63 13.89 13.57
C MET A 1 73.26 15.28 13.08
N THR A 2 72.24 15.38 12.23
CA THR A 2 71.70 16.68 11.78
C THR A 2 70.23 16.50 11.40
N VAL A 3 69.42 17.45 11.84
CA VAL A 3 67.98 17.59 11.65
C VAL A 3 67.66 17.94 10.19
N HIS A 4 66.60 17.37 9.60
CA HIS A 4 65.87 18.03 8.52
C HIS A 4 64.35 17.80 8.63
N ARG A 5 63.63 18.92 8.77
CA ARG A 5 62.18 19.07 8.60
C ARG A 5 61.82 18.99 7.11
N MET A 6 60.68 18.38 6.78
CA MET A 6 59.92 18.69 5.56
C MET A 6 58.46 19.04 5.90
N ARG A 7 58.02 20.21 5.43
CA ARG A 7 56.64 20.69 5.38
C ARG A 7 55.92 20.09 4.16
N PRO A 8 54.60 19.85 4.18
CA PRO A 8 53.81 19.70 2.96
C PRO A 8 53.43 21.07 2.38
N ARG A 9 53.47 21.14 1.04
CA ARG A 9 53.13 22.29 0.20
C ARG A 9 51.61 22.56 0.20
N GLN A 10 51.24 23.83 0.34
CA GLN A 10 49.99 24.41 -0.14
C GLN A 10 50.23 25.01 -1.53
N GLU A 11 49.29 24.84 -2.45
CA GLU A 11 48.97 25.79 -3.53
C GLU A 11 47.61 25.42 -4.17
N PRO A 12 46.92 26.35 -4.87
CA PRO A 12 45.69 26.94 -4.37
C PRO A 12 44.46 26.59 -5.23
N VAL A 13 43.31 26.33 -4.59
CA VAL A 13 42.03 26.20 -5.30
C VAL A 13 41.41 27.59 -5.39
N GLY A 14 41.28 28.07 -6.62
CA GLY A 14 40.70 29.36 -6.96
C GLY A 14 39.27 29.52 -6.44
N HIS A 15 39.02 30.66 -5.80
CA HIS A 15 37.68 31.13 -5.47
C HIS A 15 36.91 31.49 -6.75
N ALA A 16 36.05 30.58 -7.22
CA ALA A 16 34.88 30.94 -8.00
C ALA A 16 33.67 30.90 -7.05
N ARG A 17 33.03 32.07 -6.91
CA ARG A 17 31.94 32.38 -5.99
C ARG A 17 30.81 31.35 -6.13
N LEU A 18 30.45 30.66 -5.05
CA LEU A 18 29.17 29.98 -4.92
C LEU A 18 28.08 31.05 -4.91
N GLY A 19 27.53 31.33 -6.10
CA GLY A 19 26.27 32.05 -6.23
C GLY A 19 25.17 31.21 -5.63
N VAL A 20 24.73 31.58 -4.43
CA VAL A 20 23.49 31.10 -3.83
C VAL A 20 22.38 31.88 -4.49
N ASP A 21 21.99 31.49 -5.71
CA ASP A 21 20.83 32.05 -6.38
C ASP A 21 19.87 30.95 -6.80
N GLY A 22 18.71 30.92 -6.13
CA GLY A 22 17.42 30.45 -6.63
C GLY A 22 17.33 29.01 -7.13
N VAL A 23 17.00 28.08 -6.24
CA VAL A 23 16.27 26.88 -6.66
C VAL A 23 14.84 27.33 -7.00
N SER A 24 14.66 27.74 -8.25
CA SER A 24 13.35 27.98 -8.84
C SER A 24 12.71 26.62 -9.11
N LEU A 25 11.64 26.30 -8.37
CA LEU A 25 10.70 25.25 -8.73
C LEU A 25 10.00 25.69 -10.03
N ALA A 26 10.48 25.22 -11.18
CA ALA A 26 9.82 25.45 -12.45
C ALA A 26 8.63 24.47 -12.59
N PRO A 27 7.41 24.96 -12.85
CA PRO A 27 6.22 24.13 -12.93
C PRO A 27 6.15 23.36 -14.26
N VAL A 28 5.73 22.11 -14.18
CA VAL A 28 5.24 21.34 -15.33
C VAL A 28 3.80 21.81 -15.60
N HIS A 29 3.69 22.99 -16.21
CA HIS A 29 2.59 23.51 -17.04
C HIS A 29 2.86 25.00 -17.25
N ALA A 30 2.74 25.48 -18.48
CA ALA A 30 2.90 26.89 -18.77
C ALA A 30 1.72 27.67 -18.16
N GLY A 31 1.91 28.18 -16.93
CA GLY A 31 1.02 29.13 -16.26
C GLY A 31 0.76 28.80 -14.79
N GLU A 32 1.63 29.28 -13.89
CA GLU A 32 1.53 29.30 -12.41
C GLU A 32 1.95 28.04 -11.62
N PRO A 33 2.61 28.20 -10.44
CA PRO A 33 3.10 27.09 -9.60
C PRO A 33 2.00 26.41 -8.77
N ASP A 34 2.18 25.12 -8.47
CA ASP A 34 1.29 24.30 -7.64
C ASP A 34 1.08 24.87 -6.23
N VAL A 35 -0.11 24.64 -5.67
CA VAL A 35 -0.50 25.05 -4.32
C VAL A 35 -0.66 23.81 -3.43
N PRO A 36 0.37 23.43 -2.65
CA PRO A 36 0.28 22.28 -1.75
C PRO A 36 -0.72 22.54 -0.62
N PHE A 37 -1.38 21.48 -0.14
CA PHE A 37 -2.32 21.57 0.99
C PHE A 37 -1.68 22.11 2.27
N ALA A 38 -0.48 21.62 2.59
CA ALA A 38 0.31 22.06 3.73
C ALA A 38 1.80 22.06 3.38
N VAL A 39 2.55 22.99 3.96
CA VAL A 39 4.02 23.08 3.86
C VAL A 39 4.56 23.27 5.26
N THR A 40 5.63 22.57 5.60
CA THR A 40 6.37 22.80 6.84
C THR A 40 7.57 23.70 6.58
N ARG A 41 7.72 24.80 7.32
CA ARG A 41 8.96 25.58 7.32
C ARG A 41 9.48 25.78 8.73
N ILE A 42 10.68 25.26 8.95
CA ILE A 42 11.47 25.51 10.16
C ILE A 42 12.22 26.83 10.00
N SER A 43 11.98 27.78 10.91
CA SER A 43 12.59 29.12 10.86
C SER A 43 14.13 29.04 10.96
N PRO A 44 14.87 30.00 10.40
CA PRO A 44 16.32 30.08 10.57
C PRO A 44 16.77 30.01 12.03
N GLU A 45 16.01 30.65 12.93
CA GLU A 45 16.21 30.66 14.39
C GLU A 45 16.08 29.25 14.95
N ALA A 46 15.03 28.52 14.56
CA ALA A 46 14.79 27.16 14.96
C ALA A 46 15.87 26.19 14.44
N ARG A 47 16.36 26.37 13.20
CA ARG A 47 17.49 25.59 12.65
C ARG A 47 18.77 25.80 13.46
N ARG A 48 19.08 27.06 13.79
CA ARG A 48 20.24 27.41 14.64
C ARG A 48 20.09 26.84 16.06
N ALA A 49 18.88 26.89 16.62
CA ALA A 49 18.59 26.33 17.92
C ALA A 49 18.77 24.80 17.96
N ALA A 50 18.26 24.08 16.95
CA ALA A 50 18.48 22.65 16.81
C ALA A 50 19.98 22.31 16.66
N GLN A 51 20.72 23.04 15.83
CA GLN A 51 22.15 22.84 15.66
C GLN A 51 22.94 23.06 16.96
N ARG A 52 22.56 24.05 17.78
CA ARG A 52 23.15 24.26 19.11
C ARG A 52 22.93 23.06 20.03
N VAL A 53 21.73 22.49 20.05
CA VAL A 53 21.45 21.29 20.86
C VAL A 53 22.27 20.10 20.36
N LEU A 54 22.32 19.87 19.05
CA LEU A 54 23.12 18.79 18.46
C LEU A 54 24.62 18.94 18.82
N ALA A 55 25.14 20.16 18.80
CA ALA A 55 26.53 20.44 19.18
C ALA A 55 26.80 20.25 20.68
N SER A 56 25.78 20.32 21.54
CA SER A 56 25.93 20.13 22.99
C SER A 56 26.12 18.67 23.41
N GLY A 57 25.75 17.71 22.56
CA GLY A 57 25.67 16.28 22.90
C GLY A 57 24.45 15.89 23.74
N TRP A 58 23.66 16.87 24.22
CA TRP A 58 22.43 16.63 24.98
C TRP A 58 21.20 16.62 24.06
N VAL A 59 21.02 15.52 23.32
CA VAL A 59 20.02 15.45 22.23
C VAL A 59 18.65 14.90 22.63
N THR A 60 18.48 14.40 23.86
CA THR A 60 17.18 13.94 24.40
C THR A 60 16.58 14.98 25.37
N THR A 61 15.59 14.62 26.19
CA THR A 61 15.00 15.55 27.18
C THR A 61 16.06 16.18 28.07
N GLY A 62 16.01 17.50 28.21
CA GLY A 62 16.94 18.31 28.97
C GLY A 62 16.43 19.75 29.18
N PRO A 63 17.35 20.73 29.34
CA PRO A 63 17.01 22.12 29.64
C PRO A 63 16.11 22.81 28.60
N GLU A 64 16.26 22.50 27.31
CA GLU A 64 15.42 23.12 26.27
C GLU A 64 13.96 22.66 26.40
N THR A 65 13.74 21.40 26.77
CA THR A 65 12.41 20.85 27.06
C THR A 65 11.75 21.56 28.24
N GLU A 66 12.47 21.76 29.35
CA GLU A 66 11.92 22.48 30.51
C GLU A 66 11.61 23.95 30.20
N LEU A 67 12.44 24.60 29.40
CA LEU A 67 12.19 25.98 28.96
C LEU A 67 10.96 26.05 28.05
N PHE A 68 10.82 25.10 27.13
CA PHE A 68 9.66 25.03 26.24
C PHE A 68 8.37 24.81 27.02
N GLU A 69 8.37 23.93 28.03
CA GLU A 69 7.23 23.74 28.92
C GLU A 69 6.80 25.04 29.61
N ARG A 70 7.76 25.79 30.19
CA ARG A 70 7.45 27.06 30.86
C ARG A 70 6.91 28.12 29.89
N GLU A 71 7.56 28.29 28.74
CA GLU A 71 7.16 29.26 27.72
C GLU A 71 5.78 28.92 27.14
N PHE A 72 5.51 27.64 26.90
CA PHE A 72 4.23 27.19 26.36
C PHE A 72 3.09 27.32 27.39
N ALA A 73 3.34 26.96 28.66
CA ALA A 73 2.36 27.14 29.74
C ALA A 73 1.93 28.61 29.85
N ALA A 74 2.90 29.53 29.84
CA ALA A 74 2.63 30.97 29.83
C ALA A 74 1.85 31.41 28.58
N TYR A 75 2.18 30.88 27.40
CA TYR A 75 1.51 31.23 26.14
C TYR A 75 0.02 30.87 26.14
N VAL A 76 -0.34 29.68 26.65
CA VAL A 76 -1.74 29.22 26.71
C VAL A 76 -2.45 29.58 28.02
N GLY A 77 -1.77 30.27 28.94
CA GLY A 77 -2.34 30.67 30.23
C GLY A 77 -2.64 29.51 31.19
N ALA A 78 -1.89 28.41 31.11
CA ALA A 78 -2.03 27.26 32.01
C ALA A 78 -0.96 27.28 33.11
N GLY A 79 -1.26 26.68 34.27
CA GLY A 79 -0.32 26.53 35.38
C GLY A 79 0.87 25.63 35.05
N HIS A 80 0.64 24.58 34.24
CA HIS A 80 1.68 23.65 33.80
C HIS A 80 1.56 23.30 32.33
N ALA A 81 2.71 23.02 31.73
CA ALA A 81 2.82 22.26 30.49
C ALA A 81 3.82 21.11 30.67
N VAL A 82 3.57 19.98 29.99
CA VAL A 82 4.40 18.78 30.01
C VAL A 82 4.60 18.29 28.58
N ALA A 83 5.83 18.38 28.09
CA ALA A 83 6.17 18.08 26.70
C ALA A 83 6.25 16.56 26.45
N VAL A 84 5.64 16.09 25.37
CA VAL A 84 5.59 14.67 25.04
C VAL A 84 5.88 14.43 23.55
N SER A 85 6.05 13.18 23.16
CA SER A 85 6.46 12.79 21.80
C SER A 85 5.38 13.04 20.75
N SER A 86 4.09 13.07 21.11
CA SER A 86 2.97 13.35 20.19
C SER A 86 1.69 13.73 20.95
N CYS A 87 0.70 14.29 20.25
CA CYS A 87 -0.62 14.54 20.85
C CYS A 87 -1.35 13.24 21.24
N THR A 88 -1.15 12.15 20.48
CA THR A 88 -1.69 10.83 20.85
C THR A 88 -1.15 10.38 22.21
N ALA A 89 0.15 10.55 22.45
CA ALA A 89 0.75 10.24 23.76
C ALA A 89 0.27 11.21 24.85
N ALA A 90 0.02 12.47 24.51
CA ALA A 90 -0.56 13.47 25.41
C ALA A 90 -1.95 13.03 25.89
N LEU A 91 -2.84 12.68 24.95
CA LEU A 91 -4.19 12.19 25.23
C LEU A 91 -4.17 10.89 26.04
N GLU A 92 -3.29 9.94 25.68
CA GLU A 92 -3.19 8.66 26.40
C GLU A 92 -2.75 8.87 27.85
N LEU A 93 -1.73 9.70 28.08
CA LEU A 93 -1.25 10.00 29.44
C LEU A 93 -2.32 10.76 30.24
N ALA A 94 -3.01 11.74 29.63
CA ALA A 94 -4.10 12.46 30.28
C ALA A 94 -5.23 11.51 30.71
N LEU A 95 -5.63 10.57 29.85
CA LEU A 95 -6.65 9.57 30.15
C LEU A 95 -6.21 8.56 31.23
N ARG A 96 -4.96 8.06 31.16
CA ARG A 96 -4.41 7.17 32.20
C ARG A 96 -4.37 7.86 33.57
N ALA A 97 -4.13 9.17 33.59
CA ALA A 97 -4.09 9.95 34.82
C ALA A 97 -5.46 10.12 35.49
N LEU A 98 -6.57 9.91 34.77
CA LEU A 98 -7.92 9.87 35.34
C LEU A 98 -8.15 8.65 36.24
N ARG A 99 -7.27 7.62 36.17
CA ARG A 99 -7.35 6.38 36.98
C ARG A 99 -8.72 5.70 36.91
N LEU A 100 -9.31 5.69 35.72
CA LEU A 100 -10.59 5.05 35.46
C LEU A 100 -10.47 3.52 35.54
N PRO A 101 -11.56 2.80 35.85
CA PRO A 101 -11.54 1.34 35.85
C PRO A 101 -11.21 0.79 34.45
N PRO A 102 -10.51 -0.36 34.35
CA PRO A 102 -10.27 -1.02 33.08
C PRO A 102 -11.56 -1.24 32.29
N GLY A 103 -11.54 -0.90 31.00
CA GLY A 103 -12.73 -0.92 30.14
C GLY A 103 -13.73 0.21 30.39
N GLY A 104 -13.39 1.18 31.25
CA GLY A 104 -14.17 2.39 31.49
C GLY A 104 -14.45 3.15 30.18
N THR A 105 -15.63 3.73 30.08
CA THR A 105 -16.16 4.32 28.84
C THR A 105 -15.75 5.78 28.68
N VAL A 106 -15.20 6.13 27.51
CA VAL A 106 -14.83 7.51 27.16
C VAL A 106 -15.63 7.93 25.93
N LEU A 107 -16.39 9.02 26.06
CA LEU A 107 -17.07 9.63 24.92
C LEU A 107 -16.05 10.31 24.01
N VAL A 108 -16.07 10.03 22.70
CA VAL A 108 -15.17 10.62 21.71
C VAL A 108 -15.95 11.02 20.46
N PRO A 109 -15.74 12.21 19.88
CA PRO A 109 -16.34 12.60 18.60
C PRO A 109 -16.02 11.57 17.52
N ASP A 110 -17.02 11.26 16.69
CA ASP A 110 -16.87 10.32 15.59
C ASP A 110 -16.09 10.91 14.39
N VAL A 111 -16.24 12.22 14.15
CA VAL A 111 -15.44 12.97 13.16
C VAL A 111 -14.21 13.52 13.88
N THR A 112 -13.17 12.69 14.01
CA THR A 112 -11.88 13.07 14.62
C THR A 112 -10.73 12.26 13.99
N PHE A 113 -9.49 12.62 14.34
CA PHE A 113 -8.33 11.84 13.95
C PHE A 113 -8.26 10.51 14.73
N CYS A 114 -7.94 9.40 14.03
CA CYS A 114 -7.92 8.06 14.62
C CYS A 114 -6.99 7.92 15.84
N GLY A 115 -5.94 8.74 15.93
CA GLY A 115 -5.04 8.81 17.09
C GLY A 115 -5.76 9.11 18.40
N ALA A 116 -6.84 9.90 18.39
CA ALA A 116 -7.62 10.21 19.58
C ALA A 116 -8.31 8.95 20.16
N VAL A 117 -8.86 8.08 19.30
CA VAL A 117 -9.48 6.83 19.72
C VAL A 117 -8.44 5.76 20.08
N HIS A 118 -7.29 5.72 19.40
CA HIS A 118 -6.18 4.87 19.83
C HIS A 118 -5.69 5.24 21.23
N ALA A 119 -5.61 6.53 21.59
CA ALA A 119 -5.23 6.95 22.94
C ALA A 119 -6.19 6.39 24.02
N VAL A 120 -7.49 6.32 23.74
CA VAL A 120 -8.48 5.69 24.63
C VAL A 120 -8.20 4.18 24.78
N LEU A 121 -8.03 3.48 23.65
CA LEU A 121 -7.78 2.04 23.66
C LEU A 121 -6.46 1.67 24.36
N HIS A 122 -5.39 2.43 24.10
CA HIS A 122 -4.08 2.21 24.72
C HIS A 122 -4.06 2.55 26.22
N ALA A 123 -4.92 3.46 26.66
CA ALA A 123 -5.16 3.70 28.09
C ALA A 123 -5.94 2.55 28.77
N GLY A 124 -6.34 1.50 28.03
CA GLY A 124 -7.13 0.39 28.54
C GLY A 124 -8.61 0.71 28.72
N LEU A 125 -9.10 1.75 28.02
CA LEU A 125 -10.45 2.27 28.10
C LEU A 125 -11.25 1.94 26.84
N ARG A 126 -12.56 2.10 26.91
CA ARG A 126 -13.49 1.78 25.82
C ARG A 126 -14.06 3.05 25.18
N PRO A 127 -13.80 3.32 23.90
CA PRO A 127 -14.35 4.48 23.22
C PRO A 127 -15.85 4.30 22.93
N VAL A 128 -16.62 5.36 23.12
CA VAL A 128 -18.02 5.48 22.74
C VAL A 128 -18.13 6.66 21.77
N LEU A 129 -18.53 6.38 20.53
CA LEU A 129 -18.54 7.39 19.48
C LEU A 129 -19.73 8.34 19.65
N VAL A 130 -19.46 9.63 19.47
CA VAL A 130 -20.43 10.72 19.60
C VAL A 130 -20.63 11.37 18.24
N ASP A 131 -21.88 11.45 17.82
CA ASP A 131 -22.27 12.11 16.57
C ASP A 131 -22.02 13.61 16.60
N VAL A 132 -21.91 14.22 15.42
CA VAL A 132 -21.67 15.65 15.25
C VAL A 132 -22.89 16.36 14.66
N ASP A 133 -23.01 17.66 14.85
CA ASP A 133 -23.94 18.49 14.08
C ASP A 133 -23.30 18.76 12.70
N PRO A 134 -23.95 18.38 11.58
CA PRO A 134 -23.44 18.63 10.23
C PRO A 134 -23.15 20.10 9.94
N ARG A 135 -23.79 21.04 10.63
CA ARG A 135 -23.55 22.46 10.38
C ARG A 135 -22.25 22.95 11.03
N THR A 136 -21.96 22.49 12.24
CA THR A 136 -20.78 22.95 13.02
C THR A 136 -19.57 22.01 12.91
N ALA A 137 -19.78 20.79 12.40
CA ALA A 137 -18.81 19.68 12.43
C ALA A 137 -18.34 19.26 13.83
N MET A 138 -19.04 19.71 14.89
CA MET A 138 -18.72 19.42 16.28
C MET A 138 -19.85 18.68 16.98
N VAL A 139 -19.52 18.01 18.08
CA VAL A 139 -20.51 17.40 18.97
C VAL A 139 -21.36 18.48 19.64
N THR A 140 -22.60 18.15 19.96
CA THR A 140 -23.53 19.05 20.67
C THR A 140 -23.97 18.42 21.99
N PRO A 141 -24.53 19.21 22.93
CA PRO A 141 -25.13 18.65 24.14
C PRO A 141 -26.12 17.52 23.86
N ALA A 142 -26.90 17.62 22.77
CA ALA A 142 -27.86 16.59 22.39
C ALA A 142 -27.18 15.29 21.94
N THR A 143 -26.14 15.36 21.09
CA THR A 143 -25.43 14.17 20.62
C THR A 143 -24.63 13.51 21.73
N VAL A 144 -24.02 14.30 22.62
CA VAL A 144 -23.33 13.81 23.83
C VAL A 144 -24.30 13.11 24.77
N ALA A 145 -25.44 13.72 25.09
CA ALA A 145 -26.43 13.09 25.98
C ALA A 145 -26.98 11.78 25.39
N ARG A 146 -27.10 11.67 24.06
CA ARG A 146 -27.48 10.43 23.37
C ARG A 146 -26.40 9.35 23.53
N ALA A 147 -25.14 9.68 23.28
CA ALA A 147 -24.03 8.73 23.44
C ALA A 147 -23.87 8.28 24.91
N ALA A 148 -24.04 9.20 25.87
CA ALA A 148 -24.03 8.88 27.30
C ALA A 148 -25.13 7.86 27.68
N ARG A 149 -26.33 7.96 27.10
CA ARG A 149 -27.39 6.96 27.30
C ARG A 149 -27.02 5.60 26.72
N ALA A 150 -26.36 5.56 25.57
CA ALA A 150 -25.96 4.30 24.92
C ALA A 150 -24.96 3.49 25.75
N CYS A 151 -24.19 4.13 26.64
CA CYS A 151 -23.27 3.46 27.56
C CYS A 151 -23.72 3.46 29.03
N GLY A 152 -24.96 3.88 29.32
CA GLY A 152 -25.53 3.97 30.68
C GLY A 152 -25.02 5.16 31.48
N CYS A 153 -23.70 5.27 31.64
CA CYS A 153 -23.00 6.43 32.18
C CYS A 153 -21.55 6.43 31.67
N PRO A 154 -21.06 7.49 31.03
CA PRO A 154 -19.66 7.60 30.66
C PRO A 154 -18.79 7.84 31.90
N HIS A 155 -17.52 7.46 31.82
CA HIS A 155 -16.52 7.76 32.85
C HIS A 155 -15.70 9.01 32.53
N ALA A 156 -15.55 9.33 31.24
CA ALA A 156 -14.88 10.54 30.79
C ALA A 156 -15.42 11.00 29.43
N LEU A 157 -15.09 12.24 29.08
CA LEU A 157 -15.39 12.86 27.79
C LEU A 157 -14.09 13.41 27.19
N MET A 158 -13.84 13.08 25.93
CA MET A 158 -12.82 13.73 25.12
C MET A 158 -13.49 14.74 24.20
N VAL A 159 -13.06 16.01 24.26
CA VAL A 159 -13.63 17.09 23.43
C VAL A 159 -12.64 17.49 22.34
N LEU A 160 -13.07 17.51 21.08
CA LEU A 160 -12.25 17.99 19.96
C LEU A 160 -12.59 19.45 19.63
N HIS A 161 -11.56 20.30 19.59
CA HIS A 161 -11.63 21.65 19.02
C HIS A 161 -11.44 21.60 17.49
N TYR A 162 -12.47 21.15 16.78
CA TYR A 162 -12.40 20.78 15.36
C TYR A 162 -11.95 21.95 14.48
N ALA A 163 -11.07 21.69 13.50
CA ALA A 163 -10.43 22.69 12.62
C ALA A 163 -9.71 23.89 13.30
N GLY A 164 -9.71 23.94 14.64
CA GLY A 164 -9.25 25.06 15.45
C GLY A 164 -10.39 25.93 16.01
N ALA A 165 -11.66 25.58 15.77
CA ALA A 165 -12.80 26.20 16.41
C ALA A 165 -12.87 25.79 17.89
N PRO A 166 -13.11 26.72 18.82
CA PRO A 166 -13.34 26.38 20.22
C PRO A 166 -14.66 25.59 20.38
N ALA A 167 -14.61 24.47 21.10
CA ALA A 167 -15.78 23.66 21.44
C ALA A 167 -16.42 24.14 22.76
N PRO A 168 -17.73 23.93 22.97
CA PRO A 168 -18.43 24.35 24.18
C PRO A 168 -18.21 23.35 25.34
N VAL A 169 -16.96 23.20 25.80
CA VAL A 169 -16.50 22.13 26.71
C VAL A 169 -17.41 21.95 27.93
N ALA A 170 -17.79 23.04 28.61
CA ALA A 170 -18.61 22.97 29.83
C ALA A 170 -20.04 22.46 29.56
N GLU A 171 -20.65 22.85 28.45
CA GLU A 171 -21.99 22.41 28.07
C GLU A 171 -22.00 20.93 27.68
N LEU A 172 -20.96 20.48 26.98
CA LEU A 172 -20.77 19.08 26.63
C LEU A 172 -20.53 18.21 27.87
N ALA A 173 -19.72 18.68 28.83
CA ALA A 173 -19.49 18.01 30.10
C ALA A 173 -20.80 17.86 30.91
N ALA A 174 -21.57 18.94 31.01
CA ALA A 174 -22.87 18.93 31.67
C ALA A 174 -23.86 17.94 31.00
N ALA A 175 -23.88 17.89 29.66
CA ALA A 175 -24.69 16.93 28.92
C ALA A 175 -24.28 15.47 29.13
N ALA A 176 -22.98 15.22 29.33
CA ALA A 176 -22.45 13.92 29.74
C ALA A 176 -22.65 13.60 31.23
N ARG A 177 -23.12 14.59 32.03
CA ARG A 177 -23.21 14.54 33.49
C ARG A 177 -21.85 14.30 34.17
N LEU A 178 -20.80 14.89 33.60
CA LEU A 178 -19.43 14.80 34.11
C LEU A 178 -18.95 16.16 34.60
N PRO A 179 -18.24 16.23 35.74
CA PRO A 179 -17.47 17.42 36.09
C PRO A 179 -16.27 17.57 35.14
N LEU A 180 -15.75 18.80 35.01
CA LEU A 180 -14.65 19.13 34.09
C LEU A 180 -13.36 18.35 34.36
N GLU A 181 -13.19 17.81 35.58
CA GLU A 181 -12.07 16.96 35.98
C GLU A 181 -12.06 15.58 35.28
N TYR A 182 -13.15 15.17 34.63
CA TYR A 182 -13.22 13.96 33.79
C TYR A 182 -13.26 14.29 32.30
N VAL A 183 -12.88 15.52 31.93
CA VAL A 183 -12.87 15.98 30.54
C VAL A 183 -11.43 16.20 30.09
N VAL A 184 -11.08 15.62 28.94
CA VAL A 184 -9.78 15.83 28.28
C VAL A 184 -10.03 16.53 26.94
N GLU A 185 -9.36 17.66 26.71
CA GLU A 185 -9.47 18.41 25.46
C GLU A 185 -8.41 17.95 24.45
N ASP A 186 -8.85 17.52 23.26
CA ASP A 186 -8.01 17.42 22.07
C ASP A 186 -7.94 18.78 21.37
N ALA A 187 -6.87 19.50 21.68
CA ALA A 187 -6.51 20.80 21.12
C ALA A 187 -5.44 20.68 20.03
N ALA A 188 -5.32 19.52 19.36
CA ALA A 188 -4.35 19.33 18.27
C ALA A 188 -4.46 20.39 17.16
N HIS A 189 -5.66 20.98 16.98
CA HIS A 189 -5.95 22.02 15.99
C HIS A 189 -6.12 23.42 16.61
N ALA A 190 -6.11 23.55 17.93
CA ALA A 190 -6.62 24.73 18.65
C ALA A 190 -5.55 25.60 19.29
N LEU A 191 -4.27 25.37 18.98
CA LEU A 191 -3.21 26.27 19.43
C LEU A 191 -3.43 27.66 18.82
N GLY A 192 -3.72 28.62 19.71
CA GLY A 192 -4.11 29.97 19.34
C GLY A 192 -5.62 30.17 19.16
N ALA A 193 -6.47 29.29 19.72
CA ALA A 193 -7.90 29.52 19.91
C ALA A 193 -8.21 30.10 21.30
N SER A 194 -9.38 30.71 21.47
CA SER A 194 -9.91 31.15 22.77
C SER A 194 -11.41 30.89 22.88
N VAL A 195 -11.90 30.65 24.10
CA VAL A 195 -13.32 30.66 24.45
C VAL A 195 -13.60 31.99 25.15
N GLY A 196 -14.37 32.86 24.51
CA GLY A 196 -14.36 34.30 24.85
C GLY A 196 -12.93 34.84 24.81
N ASP A 197 -12.51 35.48 25.91
CA ASP A 197 -11.17 36.05 26.05
C ASP A 197 -10.13 35.06 26.62
N ARG A 198 -10.54 33.86 27.04
CA ARG A 198 -9.65 32.88 27.66
C ARG A 198 -9.05 31.94 26.62
N PRO A 199 -7.72 31.80 26.51
CA PRO A 199 -7.10 30.82 25.62
C PRO A 199 -7.55 29.39 25.93
N VAL A 200 -7.61 28.56 24.89
CA VAL A 200 -7.71 27.09 25.08
C VAL A 200 -6.38 26.61 25.62
N GLY A 201 -6.35 26.07 26.84
CA GLY A 201 -5.11 25.70 27.54
C GLY A 201 -5.29 25.00 28.88
N SER A 202 -6.32 25.34 29.67
CA SER A 202 -6.60 24.66 30.94
C SER A 202 -8.09 24.70 31.32
N LEU A 203 -8.99 24.66 30.33
CA LEU A 203 -10.43 24.77 30.58
C LEU A 203 -11.01 23.54 31.27
N SER A 204 -10.33 22.39 31.16
CA SER A 204 -10.72 21.09 31.71
C SER A 204 -9.57 20.44 32.50
N ARG A 205 -9.68 19.14 32.78
CA ARG A 205 -8.63 18.37 33.48
C ARG A 205 -7.26 18.52 32.82
N ALA A 206 -7.24 18.42 31.49
CA ALA A 206 -6.04 18.43 30.67
C ALA A 206 -6.38 18.85 29.24
N THR A 207 -5.54 19.69 28.66
CA THR A 207 -5.62 20.08 27.25
C THR A 207 -4.40 19.55 26.51
N CYS A 208 -4.61 18.84 25.40
CA CYS A 208 -3.57 18.13 24.66
C CYS A 208 -3.32 18.78 23.29
N PHE A 209 -2.07 19.16 23.01
CA PHE A 209 -1.67 19.83 21.78
C PHE A 209 -0.79 18.96 20.90
N SER A 210 -0.83 19.23 19.59
CA SER A 210 0.01 18.60 18.57
C SER A 210 0.97 19.61 17.95
N PHE A 211 2.21 19.16 17.75
CA PHE A 211 3.26 19.91 17.04
C PHE A 211 3.75 19.17 15.79
N TYR A 212 2.91 18.28 15.25
CA TYR A 212 3.18 17.58 14.00
C TYR A 212 3.46 18.58 12.86
N ALA A 213 4.18 18.13 11.84
CA ALA A 213 4.72 18.95 10.74
C ALA A 213 3.69 19.88 10.06
N THR A 214 2.39 19.58 10.11
CA THR A 214 1.33 20.40 9.49
C THR A 214 0.59 21.32 10.47
N LYS A 215 0.86 21.26 11.79
CA LYS A 215 0.14 22.02 12.83
C LYS A 215 0.53 23.50 12.85
N ASN A 216 -0.22 24.29 13.62
CA ASN A 216 0.02 25.73 13.76
C ASN A 216 1.42 26.06 14.29
N LEU A 217 1.99 25.17 15.11
CA LEU A 217 3.36 25.21 15.58
C LEU A 217 4.10 23.92 15.15
N PRO A 218 4.66 23.86 13.93
CA PRO A 218 5.12 22.60 13.35
C PRO A 218 6.59 22.29 13.67
N ILE A 219 6.88 21.31 14.51
CA ILE A 219 8.27 21.00 14.95
C ILE A 219 8.80 19.66 14.40
N GLY A 220 8.08 19.07 13.45
CA GLY A 220 8.30 17.71 12.95
C GLY A 220 7.35 16.74 13.65
N GLU A 221 7.73 16.29 14.85
CA GLU A 221 6.91 15.46 15.75
C GLU A 221 6.92 16.05 17.15
N GLY A 222 5.79 15.97 17.86
CA GLY A 222 5.69 16.45 19.24
C GLY A 222 4.26 16.67 19.73
N GLY A 223 4.11 16.76 21.04
CA GLY A 223 2.88 17.17 21.69
C GLY A 223 3.12 17.80 23.06
N MET A 224 2.05 18.30 23.67
CA MET A 224 2.07 18.91 25.00
C MET A 224 0.79 18.56 25.73
N VAL A 225 0.89 18.30 27.04
CA VAL A 225 -0.27 18.32 27.94
C VAL A 225 -0.18 19.58 28.79
N THR A 226 -1.25 20.35 28.90
CA THR A 226 -1.35 21.48 29.83
C THR A 226 -2.47 21.25 30.83
N THR A 227 -2.28 21.76 32.05
CA THR A 227 -3.21 21.58 33.17
C THR A 227 -2.90 22.58 34.28
N ASP A 228 -3.89 22.89 35.11
CA ASP A 228 -3.72 23.69 36.33
C ASP A 228 -3.50 22.80 37.59
N ASP A 229 -3.48 21.47 37.43
CA ASP A 229 -3.25 20.53 38.53
C ASP A 229 -1.77 20.12 38.65
N ASP A 230 -1.14 20.55 39.75
CA ASP A 230 0.23 20.24 40.14
C ASP A 230 0.53 18.72 40.16
N LEU A 231 -0.39 17.94 40.74
CA LEU A 231 -0.23 16.48 40.92
C LEU A 231 -0.32 15.77 39.57
N LEU A 232 -1.24 16.18 38.70
CA LEU A 232 -1.33 15.66 37.34
C LEU A 232 -0.05 15.95 36.55
N ALA A 233 0.39 17.20 36.56
CA ALA A 233 1.58 17.60 35.82
C ALA A 233 2.82 16.84 36.31
N ALA A 234 2.97 16.68 37.64
CA ALA A 234 4.05 15.88 38.23
C ALA A 234 3.96 14.40 37.83
N TRP A 235 2.75 13.83 37.82
CA TRP A 235 2.53 12.45 37.40
C TRP A 235 2.88 12.22 35.93
N ILE A 236 2.41 13.07 35.02
CA ILE A 236 2.69 12.95 33.57
C ILE A 236 4.19 13.05 33.30
N ARG A 237 4.92 13.94 34.00
CA ARG A 237 6.39 14.06 33.86
C ARG A 237 7.13 12.76 34.19
N ARG A 238 6.68 12.01 35.21
CA ARG A 238 7.21 10.67 35.52
C ARG A 238 6.73 9.65 34.50
N ALA A 239 5.43 9.63 34.21
CA ALA A 239 4.79 8.65 33.34
C ALA A 239 5.30 8.69 31.89
N ARG A 240 5.66 9.85 31.32
CA ARG A 240 6.25 9.93 29.97
C ARG A 240 7.65 9.29 29.86
N LEU A 241 8.29 8.97 30.98
CA LEU A 241 9.61 8.36 31.10
C LEU A 241 9.53 7.10 31.98
N HIS A 242 8.74 6.11 31.55
CA HIS A 242 8.59 4.81 32.18
C HIS A 242 8.03 4.81 33.62
N GLY A 243 7.56 5.94 34.14
CA GLY A 243 7.08 6.04 35.52
C GLY A 243 8.22 6.06 36.56
N MET A 244 9.42 6.47 36.15
CA MET A 244 10.57 6.56 37.04
C MET A 244 10.44 7.71 38.06
N SER A 245 10.81 7.46 39.31
CA SER A 245 10.75 8.42 40.43
C SER A 245 11.65 9.65 40.25
N THR A 246 12.73 9.49 39.47
CA THR A 246 13.75 10.51 39.22
C THR A 246 13.89 10.72 37.72
N ASP A 247 13.97 11.98 37.28
CA ASP A 247 14.16 12.29 35.86
C ASP A 247 15.51 11.73 35.36
N ALA A 248 15.45 10.97 34.27
CA ALA A 248 16.59 10.26 33.69
C ALA A 248 17.73 11.19 33.30
N TRP A 249 17.44 12.44 32.93
CA TRP A 249 18.48 13.39 32.53
C TRP A 249 19.19 14.03 33.73
N ARG A 250 18.44 14.39 34.78
CA ARG A 250 18.99 14.97 36.01
C ARG A 250 19.92 14.00 36.75
N ARG A 251 19.75 12.69 36.55
CA ARG A 251 20.68 11.65 37.02
C ARG A 251 22.11 11.83 36.51
N ASN A 252 22.26 12.29 35.27
CA ASN A 252 23.56 12.40 34.62
C ASN A 252 24.24 13.76 34.87
N LEU A 253 23.61 14.66 35.63
CA LEU A 253 24.22 15.92 36.06
C LEU A 253 25.14 15.70 37.28
N PRO A 254 26.15 16.57 37.50
CA PRO A 254 26.96 16.54 38.72
C PRO A 254 26.08 16.59 39.98
N GLY A 255 26.25 15.63 40.89
CA GLY A 255 25.41 15.48 42.09
C GLY A 255 24.12 14.67 41.88
N GLY A 256 23.83 14.21 40.65
CA GLY A 256 22.74 13.31 40.35
C GLY A 256 22.95 11.92 40.96
N HIS A 257 21.86 11.29 41.39
CA HIS A 257 21.90 9.97 42.03
C HIS A 257 21.44 8.88 41.08
N TRP A 258 22.18 7.77 40.99
CA TRP A 258 21.89 6.70 40.04
C TRP A 258 20.65 5.86 40.41
N ARG A 259 20.30 5.77 41.70
CA ARG A 259 19.12 5.01 42.13
C ARG A 259 17.85 5.76 41.77
N TYR A 260 16.91 5.02 41.19
CA TYR A 260 15.52 5.39 40.95
C TYR A 260 14.64 4.16 41.18
N THR A 261 13.36 4.39 41.41
CA THR A 261 12.32 3.35 41.42
C THR A 261 11.38 3.59 40.26
N VAL A 262 10.58 2.57 39.90
CA VAL A 262 9.46 2.70 38.98
C VAL A 262 8.19 2.61 39.82
N GLU A 263 7.44 3.72 39.89
CA GLU A 263 6.26 3.84 40.76
C GLU A 263 4.95 3.55 40.02
N ASP A 264 4.95 3.69 38.70
CA ASP A 264 3.78 3.57 37.85
C ASP A 264 4.14 2.94 36.49
N ALA A 265 3.16 2.32 35.83
CA ALA A 265 3.29 1.86 34.46
C ALA A 265 3.24 3.03 33.46
N GLY A 266 4.41 3.65 33.22
CA GLY A 266 4.58 4.75 32.26
C GLY A 266 4.83 4.31 30.81
N LEU A 267 5.02 5.29 29.94
CA LEU A 267 5.34 5.19 28.52
C LEU A 267 6.78 5.67 28.25
N LYS A 268 7.28 5.41 27.03
CA LYS A 268 8.42 6.13 26.46
C LYS A 268 7.91 7.21 25.51
N ALA A 269 7.55 8.36 26.08
CA ALA A 269 6.83 9.42 25.37
C ALA A 269 7.43 10.81 25.61
N ASN A 270 8.71 10.91 25.96
CA ASN A 270 9.37 12.18 26.24
C ASN A 270 9.72 12.95 24.95
N MET A 271 9.63 14.27 25.00
CA MET A 271 10.13 15.16 23.95
C MET A 271 11.65 15.34 24.06
N THR A 272 12.34 15.44 22.92
CA THR A 272 13.78 15.71 22.88
C THR A 272 14.09 17.21 22.96
N ASP A 273 15.26 17.59 23.48
CA ASP A 273 15.71 18.99 23.45
C ASP A 273 15.87 19.53 22.03
N VAL A 274 16.11 18.68 21.03
CA VAL A 274 16.14 19.11 19.63
C VAL A 274 14.77 19.61 19.20
N GLN A 275 13.71 18.82 19.46
CA GLN A 275 12.32 19.22 19.17
C GLN A 275 11.91 20.44 20.01
N ALA A 276 12.25 20.45 21.30
CA ALA A 276 11.92 21.57 22.18
C ALA A 276 12.58 22.87 21.73
N ALA A 277 13.86 22.85 21.36
CA ALA A 277 14.57 24.03 20.86
C ALA A 277 13.96 24.59 19.57
N ILE A 278 13.49 23.72 18.67
CA ILE A 278 12.71 24.11 17.49
C ILE A 278 11.38 24.75 17.94
N GLY A 279 10.66 24.09 18.85
CA GLY A 279 9.38 24.55 19.38
C GLY A 279 9.45 25.94 20.00
N ARG A 280 10.44 26.19 20.86
CA ARG A 280 10.69 27.50 21.48
C ARG A 280 10.93 28.59 20.45
N ALA A 281 11.84 28.34 19.52
CA ALA A 281 12.18 29.32 18.48
C ALA A 281 10.98 29.64 17.59
N GLN A 282 10.15 28.65 17.26
CA GLN A 282 8.94 28.87 16.46
C GLN A 282 7.78 29.46 17.26
N LEU A 283 7.68 29.21 18.57
CA LEU A 283 6.66 29.80 19.44
C LEU A 283 6.75 31.34 19.41
N GLY A 284 7.97 31.89 19.30
CA GLY A 284 8.19 33.33 19.12
C GLY A 284 7.62 33.92 17.81
N HIS A 285 7.26 33.10 16.82
CA HIS A 285 6.65 33.53 15.56
C HIS A 285 5.15 33.19 15.46
N LEU A 286 4.61 32.46 16.44
CA LEU A 286 3.27 31.88 16.34
C LEU A 286 2.20 32.96 16.18
N ASP A 287 2.27 34.07 16.91
CA ASP A 287 1.27 35.13 16.83
C ASP A 287 1.22 35.78 15.44
N ASP A 288 2.37 35.98 14.79
CA ASP A 288 2.46 36.49 13.43
C ASP A 288 1.83 35.50 12.44
N TRP A 289 2.13 34.22 12.60
CA TRP A 289 1.57 33.15 11.78
C TRP A 289 0.06 33.01 11.99
N GLN A 290 -0.43 33.18 13.21
CA GLN A 290 -1.86 33.21 13.51
C GLN A 290 -2.54 34.40 12.85
N ARG A 291 -1.99 35.62 12.95
CA ARG A 291 -2.51 36.80 12.23
C ARG A 291 -2.56 36.56 10.72
N ARG A 292 -1.51 35.94 10.17
CA ARG A 292 -1.46 35.59 8.74
C ARG A 292 -2.53 34.58 8.34
N ARG A 293 -2.73 33.52 9.13
CA ARG A 293 -3.81 32.53 8.90
C ARG A 293 -5.20 33.18 8.95
N HIS A 294 -5.44 34.09 9.88
CA HIS A 294 -6.70 34.84 9.97
C HIS A 294 -6.93 35.69 8.72
N ALA A 295 -5.95 36.48 8.28
CA ALA A 295 -6.07 37.31 7.08
C ALA A 295 -6.32 36.47 5.80
N LEU A 296 -5.72 35.28 5.70
CA LEU A 296 -5.98 34.36 4.58
C LEU A 296 -7.38 33.75 4.67
N ALA A 297 -7.85 33.39 5.87
CA ALA A 297 -9.20 32.87 6.08
C ALA A 297 -10.26 33.93 5.78
N GLU A 298 -10.10 35.19 6.20
CA GLU A 298 -11.00 36.30 5.86
C GLU A 298 -11.08 36.54 4.35
N ARG A 299 -9.96 36.34 3.65
CA ARG A 299 -9.92 36.41 2.19
C ARG A 299 -10.71 35.27 1.54
N TYR A 300 -10.60 34.04 2.05
CA TYR A 300 -11.47 32.95 1.63
C TYR A 300 -12.94 33.24 1.95
N ASP A 301 -13.26 33.68 3.17
CA ASP A 301 -14.62 34.00 3.61
C ASP A 301 -15.25 35.02 2.64
N THR A 302 -14.51 36.08 2.29
CA THR A 302 -14.96 37.12 1.35
C THR A 302 -15.15 36.58 -0.07
N ALA A 303 -14.17 35.82 -0.59
CA ALA A 303 -14.18 35.37 -1.97
C ALA A 303 -15.16 34.21 -2.24
N LEU A 304 -15.39 33.35 -1.24
CA LEU A 304 -16.28 32.20 -1.35
C LEU A 304 -17.73 32.54 -1.00
N ALA A 305 -18.00 33.66 -0.32
CA ALA A 305 -19.37 34.12 -0.05
C ALA A 305 -20.23 34.29 -1.33
N THR A 306 -19.60 34.51 -2.49
CA THR A 306 -20.30 34.63 -3.78
C THR A 306 -20.39 33.33 -4.56
N VAL A 307 -19.83 32.22 -4.06
CA VAL A 307 -19.83 30.92 -4.75
C VAL A 307 -20.97 30.05 -4.18
N PRO A 308 -22.06 29.82 -4.92
CA PRO A 308 -23.21 29.06 -4.42
C PRO A 308 -22.84 27.64 -3.98
N GLY A 309 -23.37 27.19 -2.86
CA GLY A 309 -23.18 25.84 -2.35
C GLY A 309 -21.82 25.54 -1.70
N LEU A 310 -20.98 26.54 -1.43
CA LEU A 310 -19.82 26.40 -0.55
C LEU A 310 -20.03 27.22 0.73
N GLU A 311 -20.03 26.54 1.87
CA GLU A 311 -20.23 27.18 3.17
C GLU A 311 -19.20 26.72 4.20
N PRO A 312 -18.55 27.61 4.96
CA PRO A 312 -17.77 27.17 6.11
C PRO A 312 -18.69 26.56 7.19
N PRO A 313 -18.21 25.64 8.04
CA PRO A 313 -18.97 25.20 9.20
C PRO A 313 -19.33 26.36 10.14
N ASP A 314 -20.52 26.29 10.72
CA ASP A 314 -21.02 27.26 11.70
C ASP A 314 -20.16 27.26 12.96
N ALA A 315 -19.98 28.44 13.56
CA ALA A 315 -19.31 28.56 14.85
C ALA A 315 -20.19 27.97 15.98
N ALA A 316 -19.69 26.96 16.69
CA ALA A 316 -20.40 26.40 17.85
C ALA A 316 -20.22 27.20 19.14
N THR A 317 -19.11 27.93 19.27
CA THR A 317 -18.77 28.70 20.49
C THR A 317 -18.27 30.08 20.13
N VAL A 318 -18.66 31.09 20.92
CA VAL A 318 -18.12 32.44 20.80
C VAL A 318 -16.66 32.45 21.29
N GLY A 319 -15.75 32.91 20.44
CA GLY A 319 -14.33 32.97 20.75
C GLY A 319 -13.46 33.11 19.50
N ARG A 320 -12.16 32.96 19.66
CA ARG A 320 -11.20 33.03 18.55
C ARG A 320 -10.95 31.64 17.97
N HIS A 321 -11.11 31.50 16.66
CA HIS A 321 -10.74 30.30 15.91
C HIS A 321 -9.21 30.25 15.70
N ALA A 322 -8.55 29.10 15.92
CA ALA A 322 -7.09 28.97 15.71
C ALA A 322 -6.67 28.94 14.23
N ARG A 323 -7.63 28.75 13.33
CA ARG A 323 -7.46 28.76 11.86
C ARG A 323 -6.39 27.76 11.42
N HIS A 324 -6.47 26.54 11.98
CA HIS A 324 -5.58 25.44 11.62
C HIS A 324 -5.94 24.91 10.23
N LEU A 325 -7.22 24.63 10.02
CA LEU A 325 -7.78 24.22 8.73
C LEU A 325 -8.76 25.30 8.24
N TYR A 326 -8.84 25.45 6.92
CA TYR A 326 -9.96 26.13 6.28
C TYR A 326 -10.87 25.07 5.68
N VAL A 327 -11.97 24.77 6.37
CA VAL A 327 -12.92 23.73 5.97
C VAL A 327 -14.14 24.40 5.37
N VAL A 328 -14.63 23.85 4.25
CA VAL A 328 -15.91 24.19 3.65
C VAL A 328 -16.76 22.94 3.48
N ARG A 329 -18.07 23.11 3.48
CA ARG A 329 -19.07 22.12 3.11
C ARG A 329 -19.46 22.37 1.66
N VAL A 330 -19.28 21.34 0.84
CA VAL A 330 -19.73 21.30 -0.55
C VAL A 330 -21.17 20.80 -0.56
N LEU A 331 -22.11 21.74 -0.67
CA LEU A 331 -23.54 21.47 -0.68
C LEU A 331 -24.03 21.07 -2.07
N GLU A 332 -25.22 20.49 -2.14
CA GLU A 332 -25.86 20.09 -3.39
C GLU A 332 -25.98 21.27 -4.39
N GLU A 333 -26.17 22.48 -3.89
CA GLU A 333 -26.26 23.72 -4.67
C GLU A 333 -24.99 24.05 -5.46
N TYR A 334 -23.82 23.52 -5.04
CA TYR A 334 -22.57 23.68 -5.78
C TYR A 334 -22.60 22.88 -7.09
N GLY A 335 -23.46 21.87 -7.23
CA GLY A 335 -23.70 21.11 -8.46
C GLY A 335 -22.62 20.08 -8.82
N THR A 336 -21.56 19.95 -8.02
CA THR A 336 -20.51 18.92 -8.15
C THR A 336 -20.29 18.25 -6.78
N SER A 337 -20.01 16.93 -6.75
CA SER A 337 -19.72 16.25 -5.48
C SER A 337 -18.37 16.72 -4.91
N ARG A 338 -18.20 16.57 -3.59
CA ARG A 338 -16.94 16.91 -2.90
C ARG A 338 -15.74 16.18 -3.51
N ASP A 339 -15.86 14.87 -3.77
CA ASP A 339 -14.76 14.07 -4.32
C ASP A 339 -14.41 14.49 -5.76
N GLU A 340 -15.42 14.74 -6.61
CA GLU A 340 -15.18 15.23 -7.97
C GLU A 340 -14.56 16.64 -7.96
N LEU A 341 -14.92 17.48 -6.99
CA LEU A 341 -14.29 18.78 -6.80
C LEU A 341 -12.81 18.65 -6.37
N ILE A 342 -12.49 17.71 -5.49
CA ILE A 342 -11.10 17.40 -5.10
C ILE A 342 -10.27 17.01 -6.32
N ASP A 343 -10.77 16.09 -7.16
CA ASP A 343 -10.06 15.62 -8.35
C ASP A 343 -9.80 16.77 -9.32
N ARG A 344 -10.82 17.60 -9.60
CA ARG A 344 -10.71 18.75 -10.50
C ARG A 344 -9.75 19.83 -10.00
N LEU A 345 -9.70 20.07 -8.69
CA LEU A 345 -8.71 20.95 -8.06
C LEU A 345 -7.30 20.33 -8.13
N GLY A 346 -7.18 19.02 -7.96
CA GLY A 346 -5.93 18.27 -8.11
C GLY A 346 -5.35 18.37 -9.52
N GLU A 347 -6.18 18.22 -10.56
CA GLU A 347 -5.78 18.45 -11.97
C GLU A 347 -5.26 19.87 -12.24
N ARG A 348 -5.61 20.83 -11.37
CA ARG A 348 -5.16 22.23 -11.41
C ARG A 348 -3.96 22.49 -10.51
N GLY A 349 -3.35 21.46 -9.93
CA GLY A 349 -2.23 21.61 -9.01
C GLY A 349 -2.62 22.25 -7.68
N ILE A 350 -3.88 22.11 -7.24
CA ILE A 350 -4.35 22.59 -5.93
C ILE A 350 -4.55 21.38 -5.02
N GLY A 351 -3.68 21.25 -4.03
CA GLY A 351 -3.78 20.20 -3.01
C GLY A 351 -4.94 20.47 -2.07
N THR A 352 -5.76 19.46 -1.81
CA THR A 352 -6.88 19.53 -0.86
C THR A 352 -6.84 18.32 0.06
N SER A 353 -7.71 18.31 1.08
CA SER A 353 -7.82 17.18 2.01
C SER A 353 -9.22 17.07 2.60
N VAL A 354 -9.47 16.04 3.39
CA VAL A 354 -10.74 15.78 4.08
C VAL A 354 -10.45 15.46 5.54
N HIS A 355 -11.02 16.25 6.45
CA HIS A 355 -10.84 16.09 7.89
C HIS A 355 -12.23 15.93 8.53
N PHE A 356 -12.72 14.73 8.84
CA PHE A 356 -12.08 13.43 8.74
C PHE A 356 -13.08 12.40 8.19
N VAL A 357 -12.58 11.26 7.73
CA VAL A 357 -13.44 10.08 7.55
C VAL A 357 -14.02 9.70 8.91
N PRO A 358 -15.35 9.59 9.06
CA PRO A 358 -16.00 9.18 10.30
C PRO A 358 -15.46 7.84 10.80
N LEU A 359 -15.11 7.77 12.09
CA LEU A 359 -14.49 6.56 12.64
C LEU A 359 -15.42 5.35 12.55
N HIS A 360 -16.73 5.53 12.71
CA HIS A 360 -17.70 4.44 12.57
C HIS A 360 -17.80 3.85 11.16
N GLN A 361 -17.27 4.52 10.13
CA GLN A 361 -17.18 3.98 8.77
C GLN A 361 -15.91 3.12 8.59
N MET A 362 -14.94 3.22 9.50
CA MET A 362 -13.70 2.44 9.43
C MET A 362 -13.87 1.05 10.07
N PRO A 363 -13.46 -0.06 9.39
CA PRO A 363 -13.68 -1.42 9.87
C PRO A 363 -13.11 -1.71 11.27
N TYR A 364 -11.95 -1.13 11.60
CA TYR A 364 -11.32 -1.33 12.91
C TYR A 364 -12.18 -0.76 14.05
N PHE A 365 -12.59 0.52 13.94
CA PHE A 365 -13.33 1.22 14.99
C PHE A 365 -14.77 0.70 15.16
N ARG A 366 -15.40 0.17 14.09
CA ARG A 366 -16.67 -0.57 14.20
C ARG A 366 -16.62 -1.76 15.16
N ARG A 367 -15.46 -2.39 15.31
CA ARG A 367 -15.29 -3.56 16.20
C ARG A 367 -14.98 -3.18 17.64
N VAL A 368 -14.23 -2.08 17.84
CA VAL A 368 -13.65 -1.75 19.16
C VAL A 368 -14.40 -0.63 19.88
N ALA A 369 -15.12 0.23 19.17
CA ALA A 369 -15.88 1.33 19.75
C ALA A 369 -17.37 0.97 19.92
N VAL A 370 -18.00 1.59 20.91
CA VAL A 370 -19.46 1.56 21.06
C VAL A 370 -20.06 2.59 20.12
N ILE A 371 -20.92 2.12 19.21
CA ILE A 371 -21.72 2.97 18.34
C ILE A 371 -23.15 3.01 18.92
N PRO A 372 -23.75 4.20 19.12
CA PRO A 372 -25.14 4.31 19.54
C PRO A 372 -26.09 3.51 18.61
N PRO A 373 -27.16 2.88 19.13
CA PRO A 373 -28.05 2.03 18.31
C PRO A 373 -28.67 2.72 17.10
N ASP A 374 -28.93 4.03 17.20
CA ASP A 374 -29.52 4.85 16.13
C ASP A 374 -28.49 5.30 15.07
N GLY A 375 -27.23 4.85 15.19
CA GLY A 375 -26.14 5.26 14.32
C GLY A 375 -25.64 6.69 14.59
N LEU A 376 -24.94 7.25 13.60
CA LEU A 376 -24.27 8.55 13.66
C LEU A 376 -24.63 9.38 12.41
N PRO A 377 -25.92 9.68 12.19
CA PRO A 377 -26.42 10.27 10.96
C PRO A 377 -25.87 11.67 10.68
N GLY A 378 -25.46 12.42 11.71
CA GLY A 378 -24.84 13.72 11.54
C GLY A 378 -23.47 13.61 10.86
N ALA A 379 -22.64 12.69 11.32
CA ALA A 379 -21.36 12.37 10.70
C ALA A 379 -21.53 11.86 9.26
N ASP A 380 -22.52 10.98 9.02
CA ASP A 380 -22.83 10.45 7.68
C ASP A 380 -23.30 11.54 6.70
N ALA A 381 -24.09 12.51 7.17
CA ALA A 381 -24.55 13.62 6.36
C ALA A 381 -23.42 14.63 6.06
N LEU A 382 -22.54 14.85 7.04
CA LEU A 382 -21.44 15.81 6.96
C LEU A 382 -20.28 15.33 6.08
N PHE A 383 -19.84 14.09 6.28
CA PHE A 383 -18.64 13.56 5.62
C PHE A 383 -18.57 13.77 4.10
N PRO A 384 -19.63 13.50 3.30
CA PRO A 384 -19.58 13.71 1.86
C PRO A 384 -19.51 15.19 1.45
N GLN A 385 -19.68 16.13 2.39
CA GLN A 385 -19.62 17.57 2.14
C GLN A 385 -18.25 18.17 2.54
N LEU A 386 -17.45 17.51 3.38
CA LEU A 386 -16.25 18.12 3.98
C LEU A 386 -15.08 18.30 2.99
N LEU A 387 -14.68 19.53 2.71
CA LEU A 387 -13.48 19.85 1.93
C LEU A 387 -12.57 20.77 2.74
N SER A 388 -11.31 20.37 2.91
CA SER A 388 -10.27 21.21 3.51
C SER A 388 -9.42 21.84 2.41
N LEU A 389 -9.40 23.17 2.37
CA LEU A 389 -8.57 23.97 1.47
C LEU A 389 -7.20 24.27 2.10
N PRO A 390 -6.16 24.53 1.28
CA PRO A 390 -4.86 24.98 1.77
C PRO A 390 -4.95 26.16 2.73
N LEU A 391 -4.43 26.00 3.94
CA LEU A 391 -4.30 27.10 4.90
C LEU A 391 -3.02 26.94 5.72
N HIS A 392 -2.01 27.75 5.40
CA HIS A 392 -0.76 27.84 6.14
C HIS A 392 -0.17 29.25 6.03
N PRO A 393 0.65 29.71 6.98
CA PRO A 393 1.10 31.11 7.01
C PRO A 393 1.95 31.50 5.79
N TRP A 394 2.58 30.53 5.13
CA TRP A 394 3.38 30.75 3.93
C TRP A 394 2.58 30.81 2.62
N LEU A 395 1.25 30.63 2.67
CA LEU A 395 0.39 30.72 1.50
C LEU A 395 0.30 32.19 1.04
N THR A 396 0.43 32.43 -0.25
CA THR A 396 0.33 33.78 -0.82
C THR A 396 -1.13 34.18 -0.98
N GLY A 397 -1.40 35.49 -0.99
CA GLY A 397 -2.75 35.99 -1.27
C GLY A 397 -3.23 35.60 -2.67
N HIS A 398 -2.32 35.61 -3.66
CA HIS A 398 -2.58 35.16 -5.02
C HIS A 398 -2.98 33.68 -5.08
N ALA A 399 -2.32 32.81 -4.30
CA ALA A 399 -2.68 31.40 -4.25
C ALA A 399 -4.10 31.20 -3.69
N VAL A 400 -4.51 31.98 -2.69
CA VAL A 400 -5.89 31.99 -2.19
C VAL A 400 -6.86 32.45 -3.29
N ASP A 401 -6.56 33.55 -3.99
CA ASP A 401 -7.41 34.03 -5.10
C ASP A 401 -7.53 32.98 -6.22
N ARG A 402 -6.43 32.30 -6.54
CA ARG A 402 -6.40 31.22 -7.52
C ARG A 402 -7.34 30.09 -7.11
N ILE A 403 -7.24 29.66 -5.85
CA ILE A 403 -8.12 28.62 -5.30
C ILE A 403 -9.59 29.05 -5.39
N CYS A 404 -9.91 30.26 -4.92
CA CYS A 404 -11.27 30.79 -4.99
C CYS A 404 -11.76 30.95 -6.45
N GLY A 405 -10.88 31.39 -7.35
CA GLY A 405 -11.17 31.55 -8.77
C GLY A 405 -11.46 30.22 -9.46
N GLU A 406 -10.69 29.17 -9.15
CA GLU A 406 -10.98 27.81 -9.65
C GLU A 406 -12.27 27.27 -9.05
N LEU A 407 -12.52 27.45 -7.75
CA LEU A 407 -13.79 27.07 -7.11
C LEU A 407 -14.99 27.79 -7.76
N GLY A 408 -14.85 29.06 -8.13
CA GLY A 408 -15.87 29.81 -8.86
C GLY A 408 -16.05 29.36 -10.31
N ARG A 409 -14.96 29.01 -11.03
CA ARG A 409 -15.01 28.49 -12.41
C ARG A 409 -15.63 27.10 -12.50
N LEU A 410 -15.39 26.29 -11.48
CA LEU A 410 -15.93 24.93 -11.37
C LEU A 410 -17.40 24.93 -10.90
N ALA A 411 -17.90 26.05 -10.37
CA ALA A 411 -19.31 26.23 -10.08
C ALA A 411 -20.13 26.27 -11.38
N PRO A 412 -21.29 25.59 -11.46
CA PRO A 412 -22.11 25.54 -12.67
C PRO A 412 -22.60 26.94 -13.09
N SER A 413 -22.38 27.30 -14.35
CA SER A 413 -23.01 28.47 -14.98
C SER A 413 -24.53 28.27 -15.01
N THR A 414 -25.29 29.29 -14.62
CA THR A 414 -26.75 29.31 -14.52
C THR A 414 -27.43 28.92 -15.84
N ALA A 415 -27.79 27.63 -16.01
CA ALA A 415 -28.95 27.16 -16.79
C ALA A 415 -29.01 25.61 -16.87
N ARG A 416 -29.77 25.01 -15.96
CA ARG A 416 -30.80 23.96 -16.14
C ARG A 416 -30.77 22.91 -15.03
N PRO A 417 -31.92 22.59 -14.42
CA PRO A 417 -32.04 21.48 -13.51
C PRO A 417 -32.27 20.20 -14.32
N THR A 418 -31.51 19.16 -14.04
CA THR A 418 -32.03 17.79 -14.12
C THR A 418 -31.30 16.93 -13.11
N ASN A 419 -32.00 16.75 -12.00
CA ASN A 419 -31.92 15.64 -11.08
C ASN A 419 -31.50 14.33 -11.77
N THR A 420 -30.30 13.84 -11.44
CA THR A 420 -30.09 12.42 -11.15
C THR A 420 -29.02 12.35 -10.07
N ARG A 421 -29.45 12.12 -8.83
CA ARG A 421 -28.66 11.70 -7.68
C ARG A 421 -27.52 10.77 -8.15
N ARG A 422 -26.27 11.24 -8.13
CA ARG A 422 -25.08 10.47 -8.53
C ARG A 422 -24.66 9.60 -7.33
N PRO A 423 -24.70 8.27 -7.44
CA PRO A 423 -24.18 7.37 -6.42
C PRO A 423 -22.63 7.42 -6.39
N ALA A 424 -22.05 7.18 -5.21
CA ALA A 424 -20.62 7.33 -4.90
C ALA A 424 -19.70 6.29 -5.60
N GLY A 425 -19.66 6.31 -6.93
CA GLY A 425 -18.77 5.48 -7.74
C GLY A 425 -18.93 5.74 -9.24
N LEU A 426 -17.94 5.32 -10.04
CA LEU A 426 -17.89 5.51 -11.49
C LEU A 426 -19.16 4.96 -12.15
N ARG A 427 -19.84 5.80 -12.93
CA ARG A 427 -21.05 5.41 -13.66
C ARG A 427 -20.73 4.29 -14.62
N THR A 428 -21.26 3.11 -14.31
CA THR A 428 -20.84 1.86 -14.91
C THR A 428 -21.92 1.33 -15.84
N LEU A 429 -21.57 1.11 -17.10
CA LEU A 429 -22.44 0.40 -18.05
C LEU A 429 -22.11 -1.09 -18.01
N VAL A 430 -23.11 -1.93 -17.78
CA VAL A 430 -22.91 -3.38 -17.73
C VAL A 430 -23.28 -3.99 -19.07
N ILE A 431 -22.33 -4.60 -19.75
CA ILE A 431 -22.56 -5.25 -21.04
C ILE A 431 -23.01 -6.68 -20.76
N GLY A 432 -24.28 -6.99 -21.08
CA GLY A 432 -24.98 -8.23 -20.78
C GLY A 432 -25.96 -8.11 -19.62
N ALA A 433 -27.25 -8.30 -19.90
CA ALA A 433 -28.33 -8.34 -18.91
C ALA A 433 -28.72 -9.78 -18.50
N GLY A 434 -27.90 -10.77 -18.86
CA GLY A 434 -28.04 -12.17 -18.41
C GLY A 434 -27.68 -12.35 -16.93
N GLU A 435 -27.66 -13.61 -16.45
CA GLU A 435 -27.45 -13.93 -15.03
C GLU A 435 -26.18 -13.30 -14.43
N ALA A 436 -25.07 -13.31 -15.17
CA ALA A 436 -23.79 -12.75 -14.73
C ALA A 436 -23.83 -11.21 -14.60
N GLY A 437 -24.47 -10.52 -15.53
CA GLY A 437 -24.65 -9.07 -15.46
C GLY A 437 -25.61 -8.66 -14.35
N GLN A 438 -26.67 -9.43 -14.14
CA GLN A 438 -27.60 -9.21 -13.02
C GLN A 438 -26.93 -9.44 -11.67
N ALA A 439 -26.11 -10.48 -11.53
CA ALA A 439 -25.34 -10.74 -10.33
C ALA A 439 -24.36 -9.59 -10.05
N LEU A 440 -23.61 -9.16 -11.07
CA LEU A 440 -22.70 -8.02 -10.96
C LEU A 440 -23.44 -6.74 -10.53
N ALA A 441 -24.54 -6.39 -11.19
CA ALA A 441 -25.28 -5.16 -10.85
C ALA A 441 -25.79 -5.19 -9.40
N ARG A 442 -26.25 -6.35 -8.91
CA ARG A 442 -26.63 -6.53 -7.51
C ARG A 442 -25.44 -6.39 -6.56
N ASP A 443 -24.28 -6.94 -6.91
CA ASP A 443 -23.08 -6.87 -6.09
C ASP A 443 -22.52 -5.43 -6.03
N LEU A 444 -22.51 -4.73 -7.17
CA LEU A 444 -22.13 -3.31 -7.25
C LEU A 444 -23.11 -2.42 -6.47
N ALA A 445 -24.41 -2.73 -6.50
CA ALA A 445 -25.40 -2.00 -5.72
C ALA A 445 -25.28 -2.26 -4.20
N ARG A 446 -24.82 -3.45 -3.80
CA ARG A 446 -24.67 -3.85 -2.39
C ARG A 446 -23.34 -3.45 -1.77
N THR A 447 -22.32 -3.19 -2.59
CA THR A 447 -20.95 -2.91 -2.12
C THR A 447 -20.44 -1.59 -2.71
N PRO A 448 -20.80 -0.43 -2.12
CA PRO A 448 -20.38 0.89 -2.59
C PRO A 448 -18.86 1.08 -2.63
N GLU A 449 -18.13 0.31 -1.82
CA GLU A 449 -16.67 0.25 -1.71
C GLU A 449 -15.98 -0.12 -3.04
N PHE A 450 -16.72 -0.69 -4.00
CA PHE A 450 -16.20 -1.00 -5.34
C PHE A 450 -15.97 0.24 -6.21
N GLY A 451 -16.51 1.40 -5.82
CA GLY A 451 -16.37 2.64 -6.57
C GLY A 451 -16.93 2.55 -8.00
N LEU A 452 -17.85 1.62 -8.27
CA LEU A 452 -18.54 1.42 -9.55
C LEU A 452 -20.05 1.41 -9.29
N VAL A 453 -20.80 2.20 -10.04
CA VAL A 453 -22.25 2.25 -9.90
C VAL A 453 -22.95 1.91 -11.20
N PRO A 454 -23.71 0.80 -11.26
CA PRO A 454 -24.35 0.38 -12.49
C PRO A 454 -25.50 1.34 -12.88
N VAL A 455 -25.45 1.83 -14.12
CA VAL A 455 -26.41 2.80 -14.69
C VAL A 455 -27.46 2.11 -15.56
N GLY A 456 -27.10 0.99 -16.19
CA GLY A 456 -27.96 0.26 -17.11
C GLY A 456 -27.20 -0.86 -17.81
N PHE A 457 -27.95 -1.65 -18.59
CA PHE A 457 -27.42 -2.77 -19.36
C PHE A 457 -27.42 -2.50 -20.87
N LEU A 458 -26.52 -3.16 -21.60
CA LEU A 458 -26.68 -3.40 -23.04
C LEU A 458 -26.79 -4.90 -23.32
N ASP A 459 -27.79 -5.34 -24.08
CA ASP A 459 -27.98 -6.75 -24.42
C ASP A 459 -28.62 -6.92 -25.81
N ASP A 460 -28.05 -7.81 -26.63
CA ASP A 460 -28.53 -8.10 -27.99
C ASP A 460 -29.78 -9.00 -28.01
N ASP A 461 -30.22 -9.54 -26.86
CA ASP A 461 -31.46 -10.32 -26.75
C ASP A 461 -32.71 -9.42 -26.80
N PRO A 462 -33.58 -9.55 -27.83
CA PRO A 462 -34.78 -8.72 -27.96
C PRO A 462 -35.74 -8.84 -26.79
N ALA A 463 -35.84 -10.02 -26.16
CA ALA A 463 -36.74 -10.24 -25.02
C ALA A 463 -36.28 -9.44 -23.79
N LYS A 464 -34.97 -9.27 -23.60
CA LYS A 464 -34.41 -8.47 -22.51
C LYS A 464 -34.49 -6.96 -22.78
N ARG A 465 -34.36 -6.54 -24.04
CA ARG A 465 -34.56 -5.13 -24.42
C ARG A 465 -36.00 -4.63 -24.24
N GLN A 466 -36.97 -5.54 -24.37
CA GLN A 466 -38.39 -5.23 -24.14
C GLN A 466 -38.78 -5.24 -22.65
N ALA A 467 -37.90 -5.68 -21.76
CA ALA A 467 -38.16 -5.65 -20.32
C ALA A 467 -38.10 -4.21 -19.79
N ALA A 468 -39.07 -3.83 -18.97
CA ALA A 468 -39.13 -2.48 -18.38
C ALA A 468 -37.90 -2.16 -17.49
N ALA A 469 -37.38 -3.17 -16.78
CA ALA A 469 -36.13 -3.14 -16.05
C ALA A 469 -35.64 -4.57 -15.78
N ILE A 470 -34.34 -4.74 -15.62
CA ILE A 470 -33.69 -5.98 -15.18
C ILE A 470 -32.82 -5.64 -13.97
N ALA A 471 -32.99 -6.34 -12.85
CA ALA A 471 -32.30 -6.02 -11.59
C ALA A 471 -32.35 -4.52 -11.21
N ASP A 472 -33.55 -3.92 -11.32
CA ASP A 472 -33.84 -2.50 -11.05
C ASP A 472 -33.10 -1.48 -11.95
N LEU A 473 -32.52 -1.92 -13.06
CA LEU A 473 -31.83 -1.07 -14.03
C LEU A 473 -32.41 -1.22 -15.45
N PRO A 474 -32.40 -0.16 -16.26
CA PRO A 474 -32.90 -0.22 -17.63
C PRO A 474 -31.93 -0.97 -18.56
N VAL A 475 -32.47 -1.62 -19.59
CA VAL A 475 -31.67 -2.07 -20.75
C VAL A 475 -31.70 -0.93 -21.78
N LEU A 476 -30.55 -0.32 -22.00
CA LEU A 476 -30.40 0.97 -22.70
C LEU A 476 -30.22 0.83 -24.22
N GLY A 477 -30.03 -0.39 -24.73
CA GLY A 477 -29.81 -0.66 -26.15
C GLY A 477 -29.14 -2.00 -26.42
N GLU A 478 -28.67 -2.16 -27.65
CA GLU A 478 -27.86 -3.29 -28.11
C GLU A 478 -26.37 -3.03 -27.84
N LEU A 479 -25.52 -4.05 -27.98
CA LEU A 479 -24.07 -3.88 -27.74
C LEU A 479 -23.45 -2.83 -28.66
N ASP A 480 -24.02 -2.66 -29.86
CA ASP A 480 -23.51 -1.73 -30.87
C ASP A 480 -23.78 -0.26 -30.50
N ASP A 481 -24.71 -0.03 -29.57
CA ASP A 481 -25.05 1.30 -29.04
C ASP A 481 -24.08 1.77 -27.95
N THR A 482 -23.07 0.97 -27.60
CA THR A 482 -22.11 1.24 -26.50
C THR A 482 -21.61 2.68 -26.49
N ARG A 483 -21.17 3.21 -27.64
CA ARG A 483 -20.66 4.59 -27.72
C ARG A 483 -21.75 5.64 -27.48
N ALA A 484 -22.91 5.46 -28.11
CA ALA A 484 -24.03 6.41 -28.01
C ALA A 484 -24.58 6.45 -26.58
N VAL A 485 -24.77 5.28 -25.98
CA VAL A 485 -25.24 5.12 -24.60
C VAL A 485 -24.19 5.60 -23.61
N ALA A 486 -22.90 5.31 -23.82
CA ALA A 486 -21.84 5.79 -22.96
C ALA A 486 -21.79 7.32 -22.90
N LEU A 487 -21.92 8.00 -24.04
CA LEU A 487 -21.98 9.47 -24.11
C LEU A 487 -23.27 10.03 -23.51
N ALA A 488 -24.43 9.48 -23.87
CA ALA A 488 -25.73 9.97 -23.41
C ALA A 488 -25.90 9.82 -21.89
N HIS A 489 -25.38 8.74 -21.31
CA HIS A 489 -25.53 8.43 -19.89
C HIS A 489 -24.30 8.77 -19.05
N ARG A 490 -23.28 9.43 -19.62
CA ARG A 490 -22.02 9.83 -18.96
C ARG A 490 -21.37 8.64 -18.24
N ILE A 491 -21.11 7.58 -18.99
CA ILE A 491 -20.52 6.34 -18.48
C ILE A 491 -19.00 6.52 -18.35
N GLU A 492 -18.47 6.19 -17.18
CA GLU A 492 -17.06 6.34 -16.78
C GLU A 492 -16.35 4.98 -16.69
N ALA A 493 -17.11 3.90 -16.53
CA ALA A 493 -16.63 2.53 -16.59
C ALA A 493 -17.56 1.63 -17.40
N VAL A 494 -17.02 0.68 -18.14
CA VAL A 494 -17.81 -0.35 -18.84
C VAL A 494 -17.36 -1.70 -18.31
N VAL A 495 -18.28 -2.47 -17.74
CA VAL A 495 -17.99 -3.83 -17.26
C VAL A 495 -18.66 -4.84 -18.16
N VAL A 496 -17.87 -5.70 -18.79
CA VAL A 496 -18.42 -6.75 -19.66
C VAL A 496 -18.75 -8.00 -18.87
N ALA A 497 -20.05 -8.31 -18.79
CA ALA A 497 -20.65 -9.38 -18.00
C ALA A 497 -21.46 -10.39 -18.84
N ILE A 498 -21.02 -10.65 -20.08
CA ILE A 498 -21.49 -11.76 -20.93
C ILE A 498 -20.42 -12.85 -20.93
N PRO A 499 -20.59 -13.93 -20.14
CA PRO A 499 -19.70 -15.09 -20.22
C PRO A 499 -19.75 -15.67 -21.64
N GLY A 500 -18.60 -15.71 -22.32
CA GLY A 500 -18.52 -16.23 -23.70
C GLY A 500 -18.87 -15.22 -24.81
N LEU A 501 -18.85 -13.91 -24.53
CA LEU A 501 -18.94 -12.90 -25.60
C LEU A 501 -17.82 -13.12 -26.62
N ARG A 502 -18.18 -13.21 -27.92
CA ARG A 502 -17.20 -13.45 -28.98
C ARG A 502 -16.13 -12.35 -29.00
N PRO A 503 -14.83 -12.68 -29.21
CA PRO A 503 -13.73 -11.70 -29.13
C PRO A 503 -13.86 -10.49 -30.06
N ASP A 504 -14.45 -10.66 -31.24
CA ASP A 504 -14.71 -9.59 -32.20
C ASP A 504 -15.76 -8.60 -31.68
N ARG A 505 -16.82 -9.09 -31.02
CA ARG A 505 -17.85 -8.26 -30.39
C ARG A 505 -17.30 -7.56 -29.14
N PHE A 506 -16.48 -8.26 -28.35
CA PHE A 506 -15.80 -7.64 -27.20
C PHE A 506 -14.89 -6.48 -27.63
N SER A 507 -14.02 -6.70 -28.62
CA SER A 507 -13.10 -5.66 -29.11
C SER A 507 -13.84 -4.44 -29.65
N ARG A 508 -14.98 -4.64 -30.30
CA ARG A 508 -15.85 -3.54 -30.76
C ARG A 508 -16.44 -2.75 -29.60
N VAL A 509 -17.00 -3.41 -28.59
CA VAL A 509 -17.56 -2.76 -27.39
C VAL A 509 -16.47 -2.03 -26.61
N ALA A 510 -15.31 -2.66 -26.42
CA ALA A 510 -14.17 -2.06 -25.73
C ALA A 510 -13.68 -0.79 -26.45
N LYS A 511 -13.43 -0.87 -27.76
CA LYS A 511 -13.04 0.31 -28.56
C LYS A 511 -14.11 1.41 -28.55
N ALA A 512 -15.39 1.04 -28.59
CA ALA A 512 -16.50 1.98 -28.55
C ALA A 512 -16.57 2.73 -27.20
N ALA A 513 -16.26 2.04 -26.10
CA ALA A 513 -16.21 2.61 -24.76
C ALA A 513 -14.93 3.43 -24.50
N GLU A 514 -13.77 2.94 -24.93
CA GLU A 514 -12.49 3.68 -24.83
C GLU A 514 -12.54 5.00 -25.61
N ALA A 515 -13.20 5.01 -26.77
CA ALA A 515 -13.41 6.22 -27.57
C ALA A 515 -14.26 7.30 -26.87
N THR A 516 -14.92 6.98 -25.76
CA THR A 516 -15.65 7.95 -24.91
C THR A 516 -14.89 8.32 -23.64
N GLY A 517 -13.67 7.79 -23.45
CA GLY A 517 -12.88 7.98 -22.22
C GLY A 517 -13.29 7.07 -21.06
N ALA A 518 -14.20 6.11 -21.28
CA ALA A 518 -14.62 5.17 -20.24
C ALA A 518 -13.58 4.05 -20.06
N SER A 519 -13.29 3.69 -18.80
CA SER A 519 -12.42 2.55 -18.49
C SER A 519 -13.15 1.23 -18.73
N VAL A 520 -12.54 0.30 -19.48
CA VAL A 520 -13.16 -1.00 -19.78
C VAL A 520 -12.61 -2.06 -18.83
N ARG A 521 -13.48 -2.74 -18.09
CA ARG A 521 -13.13 -3.76 -17.10
C ARG A 521 -13.85 -5.07 -17.41
N TYR A 522 -13.18 -6.19 -17.15
CA TYR A 522 -13.73 -7.52 -17.36
C TYR A 522 -14.00 -8.21 -16.02
N LEU A 523 -15.12 -8.93 -15.93
CA LEU A 523 -15.60 -9.56 -14.69
C LEU A 523 -14.53 -10.36 -13.90
N PRO A 524 -13.60 -11.11 -14.53
CA PRO A 524 -12.58 -11.85 -13.82
C PRO A 524 -11.42 -11.01 -13.27
N SER A 525 -11.05 -9.89 -13.92
CA SER A 525 -9.91 -9.06 -13.49
C SER A 525 -10.28 -8.05 -12.40
N PHE A 526 -11.55 -7.62 -12.35
CA PHE A 526 -12.03 -6.65 -11.36
C PHE A 526 -12.15 -7.24 -9.94
N VAL A 527 -12.64 -8.48 -9.82
CA VAL A 527 -12.80 -9.16 -8.51
C VAL A 527 -11.45 -9.54 -7.89
N ALA A 528 -10.43 -9.81 -8.71
CA ALA A 528 -9.07 -10.13 -8.27
C ALA A 528 -8.31 -8.90 -7.75
N ALA A 529 -8.42 -7.75 -8.43
CA ALA A 529 -7.78 -6.51 -8.02
C ALA A 529 -8.29 -6.01 -6.65
N LEU A 530 -9.57 -6.20 -6.37
CA LEU A 530 -10.26 -5.66 -5.21
C LEU A 530 -9.89 -6.32 -3.87
N ARG A 531 -9.24 -7.49 -3.90
CA ARG A 531 -8.81 -8.23 -2.69
C ARG A 531 -7.36 -7.96 -2.28
N ARG A 532 -6.56 -7.31 -3.13
CA ARG A 532 -5.11 -7.21 -2.96
C ARG A 532 -4.61 -6.00 -2.16
N ASP A 533 -5.46 -5.11 -1.64
CA ASP A 533 -5.03 -3.85 -0.98
C ASP A 533 -4.72 -3.96 0.54
N VAL A 534 -4.44 -5.15 1.08
CA VAL A 534 -4.13 -5.33 2.52
C VAL A 534 -2.69 -5.79 2.80
N VAL A 535 -1.85 -6.11 1.81
CA VAL A 535 -0.46 -6.51 2.07
C VAL A 535 0.51 -5.92 1.04
N GLY A 536 1.35 -4.98 1.48
CA GLY A 536 2.52 -4.52 0.74
C GLY A 536 2.60 -3.00 0.61
N THR A 537 3.50 -2.39 1.39
CA THR A 537 4.01 -1.02 1.24
C THR A 537 4.31 -0.67 -0.22
N ASP A 538 3.66 0.38 -0.71
CA ASP A 538 4.14 1.38 -1.67
C ASP A 538 4.99 0.89 -2.88
N MET A 539 4.51 -0.12 -3.61
CA MET A 539 5.01 -0.41 -4.96
C MET A 539 3.97 -0.23 -6.08
N ARG A 540 2.71 0.09 -5.76
CA ARG A 540 1.64 0.33 -6.77
C ARG A 540 1.56 1.76 -7.28
N ALA A 541 2.28 2.70 -6.68
CA ALA A 541 2.38 4.07 -7.16
C ALA A 541 3.40 4.25 -8.31
N LEU A 542 4.03 3.17 -8.77
CA LEU A 542 5.05 3.17 -9.82
C LEU A 542 4.44 2.82 -11.17
N ASP A 543 4.64 3.67 -12.18
CA ASP A 543 4.28 3.36 -13.56
C ASP A 543 5.18 2.22 -14.10
N VAL A 544 4.64 1.00 -14.09
CA VAL A 544 5.30 -0.20 -14.60
C VAL A 544 5.68 -0.05 -16.08
N GLN A 545 4.93 0.74 -16.86
CA GLN A 545 5.22 0.99 -18.27
C GLN A 545 6.47 1.85 -18.43
N GLU A 546 6.61 2.91 -17.62
CA GLU A 546 7.81 3.75 -17.59
C GLU A 546 9.03 2.90 -17.19
N LEU A 547 8.86 2.03 -16.20
CA LEU A 547 9.93 1.21 -15.66
C LEU A 547 10.44 0.18 -16.68
N LEU A 548 9.53 -0.59 -17.29
CA LEU A 548 9.86 -1.59 -18.31
C LEU A 548 10.20 -0.98 -19.68
N GLY A 549 9.73 0.24 -19.97
CA GLY A 549 9.80 0.84 -21.31
C GLY A 549 8.90 0.14 -22.34
N ARG A 550 7.89 -0.59 -21.88
CA ARG A 550 6.84 -1.24 -22.68
C ARG A 550 5.56 -1.35 -21.86
N THR A 551 4.41 -1.32 -22.53
CA THR A 551 3.11 -1.55 -21.89
C THR A 551 3.02 -2.98 -21.35
N GLU A 552 2.51 -3.11 -20.12
CA GLU A 552 2.11 -4.39 -19.54
C GLU A 552 1.01 -5.03 -20.38
N MET A 553 1.10 -6.34 -20.60
CA MET A 553 0.15 -7.06 -21.43
C MET A 553 -0.88 -7.79 -20.58
N HIS A 554 -2.16 -7.64 -20.93
CA HIS A 554 -3.18 -8.56 -20.44
C HIS A 554 -3.06 -9.88 -21.21
N VAL A 555 -2.51 -10.91 -20.55
CA VAL A 555 -2.21 -12.20 -21.18
C VAL A 555 -3.41 -13.16 -21.11
N VAL A 556 -4.32 -12.97 -20.17
CA VAL A 556 -5.40 -13.91 -19.89
C VAL A 556 -6.58 -13.70 -20.83
N SER A 557 -6.89 -14.72 -21.64
CA SER A 557 -8.06 -14.74 -22.51
C SER A 557 -9.33 -15.13 -21.73
N PRO A 558 -10.52 -14.68 -22.17
CA PRO A 558 -11.80 -15.16 -21.64
C PRO A 558 -11.92 -16.70 -21.63
N GLU A 559 -11.27 -17.36 -22.59
CA GLU A 559 -11.28 -18.80 -22.77
C GLU A 559 -10.41 -19.55 -21.74
N ALA A 560 -9.42 -18.90 -21.12
CA ALA A 560 -8.57 -19.53 -20.09
C ALA A 560 -9.39 -20.05 -18.90
N ARG A 561 -10.49 -19.36 -18.59
CA ARG A 561 -11.44 -19.74 -17.53
C ARG A 561 -11.99 -21.16 -17.72
N SER A 562 -12.21 -21.60 -18.96
CA SER A 562 -12.72 -22.94 -19.25
C SER A 562 -11.79 -24.06 -18.79
N THR A 563 -10.49 -23.75 -18.60
CA THR A 563 -9.51 -24.73 -18.13
C THR A 563 -9.60 -24.95 -16.61
N VAL A 564 -10.16 -24.01 -15.86
CA VAL A 564 -10.19 -24.00 -14.40
C VAL A 564 -11.60 -24.17 -13.85
N ALA A 565 -12.59 -23.54 -14.47
CA ALA A 565 -13.97 -23.50 -13.98
C ALA A 565 -14.55 -24.91 -13.78
N GLY A 566 -15.12 -25.15 -12.59
CA GLY A 566 -15.72 -26.43 -12.22
C GLY A 566 -14.74 -27.58 -11.97
N ARG A 567 -13.42 -27.36 -12.09
CA ARG A 567 -12.40 -28.42 -11.92
C ARG A 567 -11.76 -28.40 -10.56
N ARG A 568 -11.22 -29.55 -10.13
CA ARG A 568 -10.34 -29.68 -8.97
C ARG A 568 -8.95 -29.25 -9.36
N VAL A 569 -8.47 -28.15 -8.80
CA VAL A 569 -7.17 -27.55 -9.14
C VAL A 569 -6.22 -27.67 -7.96
N LEU A 570 -5.00 -28.16 -8.21
CA LEU A 570 -3.91 -28.20 -7.24
C LEU A 570 -2.82 -27.20 -7.65
N VAL A 571 -2.48 -26.28 -6.75
CA VAL A 571 -1.32 -25.40 -6.92
C VAL A 571 -0.26 -25.82 -5.91
N THR A 572 0.91 -26.23 -6.38
CA THR A 572 2.06 -26.53 -5.50
C THR A 572 2.98 -25.31 -5.41
N GLY A 573 3.64 -25.11 -4.27
CA GLY A 573 4.36 -23.88 -3.99
C GLY A 573 3.39 -22.71 -3.79
N ALA A 574 2.18 -23.02 -3.33
CA ALA A 574 1.08 -22.06 -3.21
C ALA A 574 1.46 -20.88 -2.30
N GLY A 575 2.30 -21.11 -1.29
CA GLY A 575 2.74 -20.08 -0.35
C GLY A 575 3.65 -19.00 -0.95
N GLY A 576 4.37 -19.32 -2.04
CA GLY A 576 5.26 -18.38 -2.73
C GLY A 576 4.51 -17.34 -3.56
N SER A 577 5.16 -16.28 -4.06
CA SER A 577 4.41 -15.15 -4.64
C SER A 577 3.70 -15.47 -5.96
N ILE A 578 4.26 -16.33 -6.82
CA ILE A 578 3.52 -16.79 -8.01
C ILE A 578 2.45 -17.79 -7.64
N GLY A 579 2.74 -18.73 -6.74
CA GLY A 579 1.75 -19.70 -6.30
C GLY A 579 0.53 -19.02 -5.70
N SER A 580 0.75 -18.06 -4.81
CA SER A 580 -0.33 -17.30 -4.16
C SER A 580 -1.11 -16.47 -5.16
N GLU A 581 -0.43 -15.80 -6.09
CA GLU A 581 -1.13 -15.03 -7.12
C GLU A 581 -1.93 -15.93 -8.07
N LEU A 582 -1.36 -17.05 -8.49
CA LEU A 582 -2.06 -18.04 -9.28
C LEU A 582 -3.28 -18.58 -8.53
N CYS A 583 -3.21 -18.77 -7.21
CA CYS A 583 -4.36 -19.15 -6.39
C CYS A 583 -5.47 -18.09 -6.39
N HIS A 584 -5.11 -16.80 -6.32
CA HIS A 584 -6.07 -15.69 -6.43
C HIS A 584 -6.81 -15.72 -7.78
N GLN A 585 -6.08 -15.84 -8.89
CA GLN A 585 -6.69 -15.87 -10.24
C GLN A 585 -7.49 -17.15 -10.49
N VAL A 586 -6.94 -18.30 -10.11
CA VAL A 586 -7.61 -19.60 -10.22
C VAL A 586 -8.92 -19.57 -9.46
N ARG A 587 -8.94 -19.06 -8.22
CA ARG A 587 -10.18 -18.90 -7.44
C ARG A 587 -11.21 -18.05 -8.18
N ALA A 588 -10.80 -16.91 -8.74
CA ALA A 588 -11.70 -16.02 -9.47
C ALA A 588 -12.36 -16.69 -10.69
N PHE A 589 -11.75 -17.75 -11.23
CA PHE A 589 -12.29 -18.53 -12.34
C PHE A 589 -13.37 -19.56 -11.95
N GLY A 590 -13.56 -19.79 -10.65
CA GLY A 590 -14.61 -20.65 -10.10
C GLY A 590 -14.33 -22.15 -10.24
N PRO A 591 -13.20 -22.67 -9.69
CA PRO A 591 -12.94 -24.10 -9.64
C PRO A 591 -13.95 -24.80 -8.71
N SER A 592 -14.15 -26.11 -8.88
CA SER A 592 -14.98 -26.87 -7.92
C SER A 592 -14.26 -27.06 -6.58
N ARG A 593 -12.93 -27.20 -6.63
CA ARG A 593 -12.03 -27.17 -5.47
C ARG A 593 -10.70 -26.56 -5.89
N LEU A 594 -10.12 -25.74 -5.01
CA LEU A 594 -8.73 -25.26 -5.12
C LEU A 594 -7.96 -25.84 -3.94
N PHE A 595 -6.84 -26.51 -4.19
CA PHE A 595 -5.97 -27.07 -3.17
C PHE A 595 -4.62 -26.33 -3.17
N LEU A 596 -4.19 -25.93 -1.98
CA LEU A 596 -3.01 -25.11 -1.73
C LEU A 596 -1.92 -26.00 -1.10
N LEU A 597 -0.95 -26.45 -1.91
CA LEU A 597 0.13 -27.32 -1.45
C LEU A 597 1.43 -26.54 -1.27
N ASP A 598 2.00 -26.59 -0.07
CA ASP A 598 3.31 -26.04 0.25
C ASP A 598 3.91 -26.78 1.47
N HIS A 599 5.22 -26.68 1.67
CA HIS A 599 5.87 -27.21 2.86
C HIS A 599 5.83 -26.19 4.02
N ASP A 600 5.60 -24.91 3.72
CA ASP A 600 5.56 -23.82 4.70
C ASP A 600 4.11 -23.54 5.15
N GLU A 601 3.78 -24.00 6.37
CA GLU A 601 2.46 -23.81 6.98
C GLU A 601 2.10 -22.34 7.20
N SER A 602 3.08 -21.48 7.48
CA SER A 602 2.85 -20.06 7.76
C SER A 602 2.46 -19.33 6.48
N ASN A 603 3.11 -19.67 5.36
CA ASN A 603 2.77 -19.13 4.05
C ASN A 603 1.39 -19.60 3.56
N LEU A 604 1.03 -20.86 3.79
CA LEU A 604 -0.31 -21.38 3.48
C LEU A 604 -1.40 -20.72 4.32
N HIS A 605 -1.17 -20.58 5.63
CA HIS A 605 -2.11 -19.91 6.53
C HIS A 605 -2.35 -18.45 6.12
N ARG A 606 -1.28 -17.70 5.81
CA ARG A 606 -1.38 -16.33 5.30
C ARG A 606 -2.16 -16.29 3.98
N LEU A 607 -1.86 -17.18 3.02
CA LEU A 607 -2.57 -17.23 1.75
C LEU A 607 -4.07 -17.54 1.95
N GLN A 608 -4.41 -18.44 2.87
CA GLN A 608 -5.81 -18.74 3.16
C GLN A 608 -6.54 -17.51 3.72
N LEU A 609 -5.94 -16.77 4.65
CA LEU A 609 -6.48 -15.49 5.12
C LEU A 609 -6.69 -14.50 3.98
N GLU A 610 -5.73 -14.37 3.07
CA GLU A 610 -5.82 -13.49 1.89
C GLU A 610 -6.95 -13.90 0.93
N LEU A 611 -7.11 -15.21 0.72
CA LEU A 611 -8.13 -15.75 -0.17
C LEU A 611 -9.53 -15.59 0.45
N TYR A 612 -9.75 -16.07 1.67
CA TYR A 612 -11.09 -16.25 2.25
C TYR A 612 -11.51 -15.17 3.25
N GLY A 613 -10.58 -14.38 3.80
CA GLY A 613 -10.86 -13.42 4.88
C GLY A 613 -10.95 -14.06 6.28
N ASP A 614 -10.85 -15.39 6.34
CA ASP A 614 -10.71 -16.22 7.52
C ASP A 614 -9.73 -17.38 7.21
N ALA A 615 -9.28 -18.10 8.25
CA ALA A 615 -8.37 -19.23 8.10
C ALA A 615 -8.76 -20.39 9.01
N LEU A 616 -8.25 -21.57 8.66
CA LEU A 616 -8.45 -22.87 9.32
C LEU A 616 -9.91 -23.33 9.36
N ARG A 617 -10.71 -22.91 8.38
CA ARG A 617 -12.13 -23.29 8.23
C ARG A 617 -12.42 -24.18 7.03
N SER A 618 -11.46 -24.33 6.11
CA SER A 618 -11.58 -25.14 4.91
C SER A 618 -10.42 -26.14 4.80
N ASP A 619 -10.73 -27.30 4.23
CA ASP A 619 -9.79 -28.43 4.04
C ASP A 619 -8.97 -28.30 2.73
N ASP A 620 -8.71 -27.07 2.29
CA ASP A 620 -8.00 -26.77 1.04
C ASP A 620 -6.48 -26.69 1.20
N ILE A 621 -5.98 -26.62 2.43
CA ILE A 621 -4.54 -26.61 2.75
C ILE A 621 -3.97 -28.03 2.72
N VAL A 622 -2.88 -28.20 1.98
CA VAL A 622 -2.11 -29.44 1.90
C VAL A 622 -0.67 -29.17 2.32
N ILE A 623 -0.35 -29.41 3.59
CA ILE A 623 1.04 -29.31 4.08
C ILE A 623 1.79 -30.56 3.57
N SER A 624 2.76 -30.34 2.68
CA SER A 624 3.57 -31.41 2.09
C SER A 624 4.84 -30.88 1.44
N ASP A 625 5.92 -31.63 1.56
CA ASP A 625 7.10 -31.46 0.71
C ASP A 625 6.93 -32.29 -0.57
N ILE A 626 7.20 -31.71 -1.74
CA ILE A 626 7.15 -32.40 -3.04
C ILE A 626 8.21 -33.51 -3.16
N ARG A 627 9.22 -33.50 -2.28
CA ARG A 627 10.25 -34.53 -2.18
C ARG A 627 9.74 -35.83 -1.55
N ASP A 628 8.66 -35.77 -0.75
CA ASP A 628 8.05 -36.92 -0.09
C ASP A 628 7.12 -37.67 -1.06
N ARG A 629 7.67 -38.69 -1.72
CA ARG A 629 6.93 -39.47 -2.72
C ARG A 629 5.68 -40.15 -2.16
N PRO A 630 5.74 -40.94 -1.06
CA PRO A 630 4.54 -41.54 -0.47
C PRO A 630 3.44 -40.53 -0.16
N ARG A 631 3.79 -39.35 0.36
CA ARG A 631 2.83 -38.29 0.65
C ARG A 631 2.21 -37.71 -0.63
N ILE A 632 3.01 -37.44 -1.66
CA ILE A 632 2.50 -36.95 -2.95
C ILE A 632 1.56 -37.98 -3.60
N ASP A 633 1.91 -39.27 -3.56
CA ASP A 633 1.03 -40.33 -4.06
C ASP A 633 -0.30 -40.38 -3.28
N GLN A 634 -0.26 -40.20 -1.96
CA GLN A 634 -1.47 -40.10 -1.14
C GLN A 634 -2.33 -38.90 -1.56
N VAL A 635 -1.74 -37.71 -1.68
CA VAL A 635 -2.44 -36.46 -2.05
C VAL A 635 -3.14 -36.61 -3.40
N PHE A 636 -2.47 -37.16 -4.41
CA PHE A 636 -3.07 -37.34 -5.74
C PHE A 636 -4.19 -38.40 -5.74
N ARG A 637 -4.06 -39.44 -4.92
CA ARG A 637 -5.09 -40.47 -4.76
C ARG A 637 -6.34 -39.94 -4.07
N GLU A 638 -6.18 -39.11 -3.05
CA GLU A 638 -7.28 -38.53 -2.25
C GLU A 638 -7.95 -37.36 -2.98
N LEU A 639 -7.16 -36.41 -3.49
CA LEU A 639 -7.70 -35.16 -4.05
C LEU A 639 -8.10 -35.29 -5.54
N ARG A 640 -7.51 -36.24 -6.26
CA ARG A 640 -7.75 -36.51 -7.69
C ARG A 640 -7.79 -35.20 -8.53
N PRO A 641 -6.72 -34.37 -8.48
CA PRO A 641 -6.72 -33.09 -9.18
C PRO A 641 -6.89 -33.27 -10.68
N GLU A 642 -7.65 -32.38 -11.31
CA GLU A 642 -7.89 -32.36 -12.75
C GLU A 642 -6.94 -31.39 -13.47
N VAL A 643 -6.49 -30.37 -12.75
CA VAL A 643 -5.49 -29.41 -13.21
C VAL A 643 -4.44 -29.23 -12.12
N VAL A 644 -3.17 -29.33 -12.49
CA VAL A 644 -2.05 -29.10 -11.58
C VAL A 644 -1.19 -27.97 -12.13
N PHE A 645 -0.99 -26.96 -11.30
CA PHE A 645 -0.01 -25.91 -11.55
C PHE A 645 1.17 -26.09 -10.59
N HIS A 646 2.35 -26.36 -11.14
CA HIS A 646 3.53 -26.68 -10.37
C HIS A 646 4.48 -25.49 -10.25
N ALA A 647 4.39 -24.76 -9.13
CA ALA A 647 5.25 -23.62 -8.80
C ALA A 647 6.33 -23.93 -7.74
N ALA A 648 6.22 -25.04 -7.01
CA ALA A 648 7.18 -25.42 -5.96
C ALA A 648 8.57 -25.73 -6.54
N ALA A 649 9.57 -24.93 -6.19
CA ALA A 649 10.97 -25.14 -6.57
C ALA A 649 11.91 -24.19 -5.81
N HIS A 650 13.18 -24.56 -5.72
CA HIS A 650 14.25 -23.63 -5.39
C HIS A 650 14.60 -22.79 -6.61
N LYS A 651 14.73 -21.47 -6.41
CA LYS A 651 14.87 -20.48 -7.50
C LYS A 651 16.08 -19.54 -7.36
N HIS A 652 16.76 -19.53 -6.23
CA HIS A 652 17.93 -18.68 -6.02
C HIS A 652 19.18 -19.25 -6.69
N LEU A 653 19.65 -18.63 -7.77
CA LEU A 653 20.82 -19.08 -8.51
C LEU A 653 22.08 -19.17 -7.62
N PRO A 654 22.49 -18.13 -6.85
CA PRO A 654 23.70 -18.20 -6.04
C PRO A 654 23.65 -19.32 -4.99
N LEU A 655 22.48 -19.52 -4.35
CA LEU A 655 22.29 -20.58 -3.37
C LEU A 655 22.36 -21.96 -4.01
N LEU A 656 21.81 -22.14 -5.22
CA LEU A 656 21.87 -23.43 -5.92
C LEU A 656 23.26 -23.72 -6.50
N GLU A 657 24.07 -22.70 -6.80
CA GLU A 657 25.49 -22.90 -7.12
C GLU A 657 26.27 -23.45 -5.91
N MET A 658 25.96 -22.96 -4.71
CA MET A 658 26.55 -23.43 -3.44
C MET A 658 25.97 -24.78 -2.98
N HIS A 659 24.69 -25.03 -3.23
CA HIS A 659 23.94 -26.20 -2.77
C HIS A 659 23.26 -26.95 -3.94
N PRO A 660 24.02 -27.49 -4.90
CA PRO A 660 23.44 -28.06 -6.11
C PRO A 660 22.56 -29.29 -5.87
N CYS A 661 22.88 -30.07 -4.84
CA CYS A 661 22.11 -31.23 -4.42
C CYS A 661 20.66 -30.87 -4.05
N GLU A 662 20.44 -29.70 -3.44
CA GLU A 662 19.10 -29.23 -3.09
C GLU A 662 18.27 -28.85 -4.33
N GLY A 663 18.93 -28.31 -5.36
CA GLY A 663 18.32 -28.07 -6.67
C GLY A 663 17.86 -29.37 -7.32
N VAL A 664 18.66 -30.44 -7.26
CA VAL A 664 18.28 -31.77 -7.76
C VAL A 664 17.09 -32.34 -6.99
N LYS A 665 17.16 -32.37 -5.65
CA LYS A 665 16.09 -32.93 -4.80
C LYS A 665 14.76 -32.23 -5.03
N SER A 666 14.76 -30.90 -5.07
CA SER A 666 13.51 -30.13 -5.24
C SER A 666 13.08 -30.04 -6.70
N ASN A 667 13.91 -29.46 -7.57
CA ASN A 667 13.50 -29.06 -8.90
C ASN A 667 13.42 -30.25 -9.86
N VAL A 668 14.20 -31.31 -9.63
CA VAL A 668 14.22 -32.51 -10.50
C VAL A 668 13.38 -33.62 -9.88
N ARG A 669 13.80 -34.17 -8.74
CA ARG A 669 13.14 -35.31 -8.10
C ARG A 669 11.72 -34.97 -7.62
N GLY A 670 11.53 -33.80 -7.02
CA GLY A 670 10.20 -33.31 -6.63
C GLY A 670 9.25 -33.14 -7.81
N THR A 671 9.74 -32.60 -8.93
CA THR A 671 8.96 -32.54 -10.19
C THR A 671 8.60 -33.93 -10.69
N GLU A 672 9.55 -34.88 -10.69
CA GLU A 672 9.28 -36.25 -11.13
C GLU A 672 8.19 -36.92 -10.28
N ASN A 673 8.21 -36.74 -8.95
CA ASN A 673 7.18 -37.25 -8.05
C ASN A 673 5.78 -36.75 -8.46
N LEU A 674 5.65 -35.45 -8.71
CA LEU A 674 4.38 -34.83 -9.10
C LEU A 674 3.93 -35.25 -10.49
N VAL A 675 4.85 -35.32 -11.45
CA VAL A 675 4.56 -35.75 -12.83
C VAL A 675 4.04 -37.18 -12.86
N ARG A 676 4.69 -38.10 -12.12
CA ARG A 676 4.25 -39.49 -12.00
C ARG A 676 2.89 -39.59 -11.32
N ALA A 677 2.72 -38.93 -10.18
CA ALA A 677 1.44 -38.93 -9.46
C ALA A 677 0.30 -38.33 -10.30
N ALA A 678 0.59 -37.31 -11.11
CA ALA A 678 -0.39 -36.71 -12.02
C ALA A 678 -0.82 -37.67 -13.13
N ALA A 679 0.13 -38.39 -13.74
CA ALA A 679 -0.14 -39.42 -14.74
C ALA A 679 -0.96 -40.58 -14.14
N ASP A 680 -0.53 -41.12 -12.98
CA ASP A 680 -1.19 -42.23 -12.29
C ASP A 680 -2.62 -41.87 -11.84
N ALA A 681 -2.84 -40.61 -11.46
CA ALA A 681 -4.17 -40.11 -11.09
C ALA A 681 -5.07 -39.78 -12.30
N GLY A 682 -4.54 -39.78 -13.53
CA GLY A 682 -5.28 -39.35 -14.73
C GLY A 682 -5.65 -37.87 -14.70
N THR A 683 -4.73 -37.02 -14.21
CA THR A 683 -4.90 -35.55 -14.18
C THR A 683 -5.16 -35.06 -15.61
N GLY A 684 -6.09 -34.13 -15.84
CA GLY A 684 -6.34 -33.65 -17.20
C GLY A 684 -5.19 -32.79 -17.74
N ARG A 685 -4.68 -31.86 -16.93
CA ARG A 685 -3.63 -30.91 -17.32
C ARG A 685 -2.59 -30.70 -16.23
N PHE A 686 -1.31 -30.66 -16.60
CA PHE A 686 -0.19 -30.37 -15.71
C PHE A 686 0.69 -29.29 -16.35
N VAL A 687 0.90 -28.18 -15.64
CA VAL A 687 1.77 -27.08 -16.11
C VAL A 687 2.90 -26.84 -15.12
N LEU A 688 4.13 -27.08 -15.56
CA LEU A 688 5.37 -26.78 -14.83
C LEU A 688 5.76 -25.30 -15.01
N ILE A 689 6.13 -24.65 -13.90
CA ILE A 689 6.76 -23.32 -13.95
C ILE A 689 8.29 -23.45 -13.94
N SER A 690 8.90 -23.03 -15.04
CA SER A 690 10.35 -22.99 -15.30
C SER A 690 10.84 -21.54 -15.46
N THR A 691 12.08 -21.37 -15.89
CA THR A 691 12.79 -20.08 -16.03
C THR A 691 13.53 -20.01 -17.35
N ASP A 692 13.72 -18.80 -17.87
CA ASP A 692 14.57 -18.48 -19.02
C ASP A 692 15.97 -19.11 -18.94
N LYS A 693 16.54 -19.24 -17.74
CA LYS A 693 17.85 -19.89 -17.49
C LYS A 693 17.90 -21.35 -17.92
N ALA A 694 16.75 -22.02 -18.10
CA ALA A 694 16.67 -23.39 -18.58
C ALA A 694 16.90 -23.52 -20.10
N ALA A 695 16.77 -22.43 -20.87
CA ALA A 695 16.95 -22.45 -22.32
C ALA A 695 18.38 -22.87 -22.69
N ASP A 696 19.39 -22.21 -22.11
CA ASP A 696 20.80 -22.59 -22.26
C ASP A 696 21.43 -22.73 -20.86
N PRO A 697 21.37 -23.92 -20.25
CA PRO A 697 21.64 -24.08 -18.82
C PRO A 697 23.14 -24.06 -18.48
N VAL A 698 23.68 -22.88 -18.13
CA VAL A 698 25.07 -22.74 -17.65
C VAL A 698 25.18 -22.72 -16.12
N SER A 699 24.06 -22.57 -15.43
CA SER A 699 23.95 -22.57 -13.96
C SER A 699 23.20 -23.80 -13.47
N VAL A 700 23.37 -24.13 -12.19
CA VAL A 700 22.69 -25.26 -11.54
C VAL A 700 21.17 -25.04 -11.54
N LEU A 701 20.71 -23.80 -11.33
CA LEU A 701 19.29 -23.46 -11.45
C LEU A 701 18.77 -23.77 -12.86
N GLY A 702 19.46 -23.28 -13.89
CA GLY A 702 19.11 -23.55 -15.28
C GLY A 702 19.12 -25.04 -15.59
N ALA A 703 20.14 -25.76 -15.15
CA ALA A 703 20.31 -27.19 -15.37
C ALA A 703 19.17 -28.01 -14.73
N THR A 704 18.90 -27.78 -13.46
CA THR A 704 17.85 -28.52 -12.74
C THR A 704 16.46 -28.21 -13.30
N LYS A 705 16.19 -26.96 -13.71
CA LYS A 705 14.93 -26.60 -14.38
C LYS A 705 14.82 -27.14 -15.81
N ARG A 706 15.93 -27.24 -16.55
CA ARG A 706 15.95 -27.92 -17.84
C ARG A 706 15.65 -29.42 -17.71
N LEU A 707 16.23 -30.09 -16.71
CA LEU A 707 15.86 -31.49 -16.43
C LEU A 707 14.38 -31.64 -16.06
N ALA A 708 13.82 -30.70 -15.30
CA ALA A 708 12.39 -30.67 -14.99
C ALA A 708 11.52 -30.56 -16.26
N GLU A 709 11.90 -29.71 -17.22
CA GLU A 709 11.24 -29.61 -18.53
C GLU A 709 11.34 -30.93 -19.31
N LEU A 710 12.51 -31.59 -19.30
CA LEU A 710 12.71 -32.88 -19.98
C LEU A 710 11.87 -34.00 -19.35
N LEU A 711 11.71 -34.01 -18.02
CA LEU A 711 10.82 -34.94 -17.32
C LEU A 711 9.36 -34.75 -17.73
N VAL A 712 8.92 -33.49 -17.83
CA VAL A 712 7.58 -33.12 -18.31
C VAL A 712 7.36 -33.52 -19.76
N GLY A 713 8.31 -33.23 -20.65
CA GLY A 713 8.25 -33.62 -22.06
C GLY A 713 8.18 -35.14 -22.23
N ARG A 714 9.01 -35.89 -21.49
CA ARG A 714 8.99 -37.35 -21.53
C ARG A 714 7.70 -37.95 -20.96
N ALA A 715 7.14 -37.36 -19.91
CA ALA A 715 5.85 -37.80 -19.39
C ALA A 715 4.74 -37.64 -20.43
N GLN A 716 4.78 -36.60 -21.27
CA GLN A 716 3.85 -36.48 -22.38
C GLN A 716 3.96 -37.63 -23.39
N GLU A 717 5.17 -38.11 -23.66
CA GLU A 717 5.42 -39.21 -24.60
C GLU A 717 4.99 -40.58 -24.04
N THR A 718 5.08 -40.75 -22.72
CA THR A 718 4.94 -42.05 -22.04
C THR A 718 3.63 -42.20 -21.26
N ALA A 719 2.88 -41.12 -21.04
CA ALA A 719 1.66 -41.14 -20.25
C ALA A 719 0.57 -42.03 -20.89
N PRO A 720 -0.05 -42.94 -20.12
CA PRO A 720 -1.30 -43.59 -20.51
C PRO A 720 -2.38 -42.52 -20.76
N THR A 721 -3.17 -42.70 -21.83
CA THR A 721 -4.17 -41.77 -22.37
C THR A 721 -4.75 -40.75 -21.38
N GLY A 722 -4.48 -39.45 -21.61
CA GLY A 722 -5.37 -38.36 -21.16
C GLY A 722 -4.70 -37.12 -20.56
N THR A 723 -3.56 -37.26 -19.86
CA THR A 723 -2.90 -36.10 -19.23
C THR A 723 -2.11 -35.29 -20.25
N VAL A 724 -2.35 -33.98 -20.29
CA VAL A 724 -1.56 -33.05 -21.09
C VAL A 724 -0.55 -32.33 -20.20
N PHE A 725 0.72 -32.57 -20.48
CA PHE A 725 1.83 -31.94 -19.78
C PHE A 725 2.39 -30.77 -20.59
N ALA A 726 2.66 -29.66 -19.94
CA ALA A 726 3.31 -28.50 -20.54
C ALA A 726 4.21 -27.80 -19.51
N ALA A 727 5.07 -26.92 -19.99
CA ALA A 727 5.85 -26.03 -19.13
C ALA A 727 5.74 -24.58 -19.60
N VAL A 728 6.07 -23.64 -18.72
CA VAL A 728 6.27 -22.23 -19.05
C VAL A 728 7.66 -21.79 -18.62
N ARG A 729 8.27 -20.85 -19.34
CA ARG A 729 9.50 -20.18 -18.88
C ARG A 729 9.23 -18.73 -18.52
N PHE A 730 9.58 -18.36 -17.30
CA PHE A 730 9.55 -16.98 -16.85
C PHE A 730 10.87 -16.27 -17.07
N GLY A 731 10.78 -14.99 -17.42
CA GLY A 731 11.89 -14.05 -17.19
C GLY A 731 11.94 -13.63 -15.72
N ASN A 732 12.61 -12.51 -15.45
CA ASN A 732 12.59 -11.88 -14.14
C ASN A 732 11.23 -11.22 -13.88
N VAL A 733 10.64 -11.47 -12.71
CA VAL A 733 9.30 -10.97 -12.40
C VAL A 733 9.33 -9.80 -11.42
N LEU A 734 8.82 -8.65 -11.87
CA LEU A 734 8.74 -7.43 -11.08
C LEU A 734 7.65 -7.51 -10.01
N GLY A 735 7.87 -6.85 -8.87
CA GLY A 735 6.87 -6.73 -7.80
C GLY A 735 6.72 -7.97 -6.92
N SER A 736 7.66 -8.91 -7.04
CA SER A 736 7.68 -10.15 -6.26
C SER A 736 8.58 -10.01 -5.01
N ARG A 737 8.36 -10.83 -3.98
CA ARG A 737 9.00 -10.70 -2.65
C ARG A 737 10.49 -10.99 -2.74
N GLY A 738 11.31 -10.01 -2.37
CA GLY A 738 12.76 -10.10 -2.46
C GLY A 738 13.32 -9.68 -3.82
N SER A 739 12.48 -9.45 -4.83
CA SER A 739 12.90 -9.06 -6.18
C SER A 739 13.83 -7.84 -6.21
N LEU A 740 14.59 -7.72 -7.30
CA LEU A 740 15.53 -6.63 -7.57
C LEU A 740 15.03 -5.25 -7.13
N LEU A 741 13.77 -4.89 -7.44
CA LEU A 741 13.23 -3.58 -7.08
C LEU A 741 13.10 -3.36 -5.58
N SER A 742 12.78 -4.41 -4.81
CA SER A 742 12.69 -4.32 -3.35
C SER A 742 14.05 -4.08 -2.70
N VAL A 743 15.10 -4.74 -3.22
CA VAL A 743 16.48 -4.49 -2.80
C VAL A 743 16.90 -3.07 -3.16
N VAL A 744 16.64 -2.65 -4.41
CA VAL A 744 16.98 -1.30 -4.87
C VAL A 744 16.26 -0.26 -3.99
N ALA A 745 14.98 -0.47 -3.69
CA ALA A 745 14.21 0.39 -2.78
C ALA A 745 14.85 0.44 -1.38
N GLN A 746 15.28 -0.70 -0.83
CA GLN A 746 15.94 -0.76 0.47
C GLN A 746 17.31 -0.06 0.45
N GLN A 747 18.12 -0.25 -0.60
CA GLN A 747 19.43 0.39 -0.76
C GLN A 747 19.29 1.91 -0.91
N LEU A 748 18.31 2.36 -1.70
CA LEU A 748 17.97 3.78 -1.84
C LEU A 748 17.47 4.37 -0.51
N GLY A 749 16.55 3.68 0.18
CA GLY A 749 15.97 4.14 1.44
C GLY A 749 16.96 4.20 2.60
N SER A 750 18.01 3.38 2.57
CA SER A 750 19.10 3.42 3.57
C SER A 750 20.24 4.38 3.22
N GLY A 751 20.17 5.05 2.06
CA GLY A 751 21.24 5.94 1.56
C GLY A 751 22.51 5.20 1.16
N SER A 752 22.44 3.89 0.90
CA SER A 752 23.57 3.06 0.45
C SER A 752 23.70 3.07 -1.08
N ALA A 753 24.91 2.85 -1.59
CA ALA A 753 25.12 2.66 -3.04
C ALA A 753 24.34 1.45 -3.55
N VAL A 754 23.62 1.61 -4.66
CA VAL A 754 22.88 0.52 -5.31
C VAL A 754 23.86 -0.40 -6.02
N THR A 755 23.78 -1.70 -5.75
CA THR A 755 24.71 -2.67 -6.33
C THR A 755 24.16 -3.26 -7.62
N VAL A 756 24.96 -3.29 -8.69
CA VAL A 756 24.63 -3.94 -9.98
C VAL A 756 25.77 -4.87 -10.38
N THR A 757 25.48 -6.06 -10.92
CA THR A 757 26.54 -7.04 -11.21
C THR A 757 27.47 -6.61 -12.34
N HIS A 758 26.94 -6.09 -13.45
CA HIS A 758 27.75 -5.61 -14.57
C HIS A 758 27.03 -4.45 -15.29
N PRO A 759 27.74 -3.42 -15.82
CA PRO A 759 27.11 -2.30 -16.54
C PRO A 759 26.24 -2.73 -17.73
N ASP A 760 26.66 -3.79 -18.43
CA ASP A 760 25.98 -4.31 -19.62
C ASP A 760 25.04 -5.48 -19.35
N VAL A 761 24.74 -5.81 -18.08
CA VAL A 761 23.87 -6.94 -17.76
C VAL A 761 22.42 -6.65 -18.18
N THR A 762 21.83 -7.56 -18.96
CA THR A 762 20.44 -7.45 -19.42
C THR A 762 19.59 -8.63 -18.96
N ARG A 763 18.31 -8.37 -18.67
CA ARG A 763 17.34 -9.39 -18.29
C ARG A 763 16.01 -9.16 -18.99
N PHE A 764 15.30 -10.23 -19.29
CA PHE A 764 13.90 -10.14 -19.70
C PHE A 764 13.05 -9.96 -18.46
N PHE A 765 12.21 -8.93 -18.46
CA PHE A 765 11.31 -8.65 -17.35
C PHE A 765 9.86 -8.84 -17.77
N MET A 766 9.07 -9.35 -16.83
CA MET A 766 7.63 -9.44 -16.92
C MET A 766 6.99 -9.07 -15.58
N THR A 767 5.70 -8.77 -15.60
CA THR A 767 4.95 -8.51 -14.37
C THR A 767 4.40 -9.80 -13.77
N VAL A 768 3.93 -9.74 -12.51
CA VAL A 768 3.26 -10.89 -11.87
C VAL A 768 2.01 -11.30 -12.69
N GLU A 769 1.25 -10.33 -13.19
CA GLU A 769 0.07 -10.58 -14.03
C GLU A 769 0.43 -11.27 -15.35
N GLU A 770 1.51 -10.83 -16.00
CA GLU A 770 2.01 -11.47 -17.21
C GLU A 770 2.47 -12.91 -16.95
N ALA A 771 3.07 -13.17 -15.78
CA ALA A 771 3.57 -14.49 -15.40
C ALA A 771 2.43 -15.47 -15.13
N VAL A 772 1.44 -15.07 -14.32
CA VAL A 772 0.27 -15.89 -14.03
C VAL A 772 -0.58 -16.07 -15.29
N GLY A 773 -0.72 -15.03 -16.10
CA GLY A 773 -1.45 -15.13 -17.35
C GLY A 773 -0.81 -16.08 -18.36
N LEU A 774 0.52 -16.11 -18.46
CA LEU A 774 1.23 -17.11 -19.26
C LEU A 774 0.91 -18.54 -18.81
N VAL A 775 0.86 -18.81 -17.50
CA VAL A 775 0.54 -20.13 -16.93
C VAL A 775 -0.88 -20.57 -17.30
N LEU A 776 -1.85 -19.67 -17.13
CA LEU A 776 -3.26 -19.96 -17.41
C LEU A 776 -3.51 -20.17 -18.91
N GLU A 777 -2.89 -19.36 -19.78
CA GLU A 777 -2.96 -19.53 -21.22
C GLU A 777 -2.25 -20.80 -21.69
N ALA A 778 -1.09 -21.12 -21.12
CA ALA A 778 -0.37 -22.36 -21.43
C ALA A 778 -1.24 -23.58 -21.12
N ALA A 779 -1.93 -23.59 -19.97
CA ALA A 779 -2.86 -24.68 -19.65
C ALA A 779 -4.00 -24.81 -20.66
N ARG A 780 -4.49 -23.69 -21.22
CA ARG A 780 -5.53 -23.72 -22.25
C ARG A 780 -5.00 -24.23 -23.59
N MET A 781 -3.85 -23.71 -24.03
CA MET A 781 -3.30 -23.92 -25.37
C MET A 781 -2.55 -25.23 -25.54
N ALA A 782 -1.99 -25.77 -24.45
CA ALA A 782 -1.19 -26.98 -24.46
C ALA A 782 -1.91 -28.15 -25.16
N ARG A 783 -1.19 -28.78 -26.09
CA ARG A 783 -1.59 -30.03 -26.72
C ARG A 783 -0.71 -31.19 -26.26
N GLY A 784 0.44 -30.88 -25.67
CA GLY A 784 1.36 -31.80 -25.02
C GLY A 784 2.81 -31.48 -25.34
N GLY A 785 3.65 -31.44 -24.30
CA GLY A 785 5.11 -31.35 -24.38
C GLY A 785 5.67 -29.98 -24.75
N GLU A 786 4.81 -28.97 -24.97
CA GLU A 786 5.26 -27.63 -25.32
C GLU A 786 5.81 -26.86 -24.10
N VAL A 787 6.83 -26.03 -24.35
CA VAL A 787 7.32 -25.04 -23.40
C VAL A 787 6.90 -23.64 -23.88
N PHE A 788 6.01 -22.98 -23.14
CA PHE A 788 5.47 -21.68 -23.52
C PHE A 788 6.32 -20.53 -22.95
N VAL A 789 6.56 -19.52 -23.77
CA VAL A 789 7.35 -18.34 -23.41
C VAL A 789 6.62 -17.08 -23.85
N LEU A 790 6.55 -16.10 -22.97
CA LEU A 790 5.99 -14.79 -23.30
C LEU A 790 6.99 -13.98 -24.14
N ASP A 791 6.50 -13.35 -25.20
CA ASP A 791 7.25 -12.37 -25.97
C ASP A 791 7.37 -11.07 -25.16
N MET A 792 8.45 -10.98 -24.38
CA MET A 792 8.80 -9.82 -23.54
C MET A 792 9.49 -8.69 -24.32
N SER A 793 9.46 -8.73 -25.66
CA SER A 793 10.15 -7.78 -26.54
C SER A 793 11.69 -7.82 -26.36
N ARG A 794 12.35 -6.68 -26.08
CA ARG A 794 13.81 -6.59 -25.92
C ARG A 794 14.20 -6.71 -24.44
N PRO A 795 15.34 -7.35 -24.11
CA PRO A 795 15.81 -7.41 -22.74
C PRO A 795 16.21 -6.01 -22.24
N VAL A 796 16.04 -5.75 -20.94
CA VAL A 796 16.26 -4.46 -20.30
C VAL A 796 17.59 -4.50 -19.55
N ARG A 797 18.41 -3.45 -19.69
CA ARG A 797 19.63 -3.29 -18.87
C ARG A 797 19.27 -2.97 -17.43
N ILE A 798 19.91 -3.66 -16.48
CA ILE A 798 19.64 -3.47 -15.05
C ILE A 798 19.97 -2.04 -14.59
N VAL A 799 21.04 -1.44 -15.11
CA VAL A 799 21.39 -0.04 -14.82
C VAL A 799 20.27 0.92 -15.22
N ASP A 800 19.66 0.72 -16.38
CA ASP A 800 18.58 1.61 -16.86
C ASP A 800 17.33 1.45 -16.00
N LEU A 801 17.02 0.21 -15.59
CA LEU A 801 15.92 -0.10 -14.68
C LEU A 801 16.11 0.57 -13.30
N VAL A 802 17.30 0.46 -12.71
CA VAL A 802 17.65 1.10 -11.42
C VAL A 802 17.51 2.62 -11.51
N ARG A 803 18.01 3.23 -12.59
CA ARG A 803 17.91 4.70 -12.78
C ARG A 803 16.46 5.16 -12.96
N ARG A 804 15.65 4.42 -13.71
CA ARG A 804 14.21 4.71 -13.86
C ARG A 804 13.50 4.61 -12.52
N PHE A 805 13.75 3.55 -11.76
CA PHE A 805 13.18 3.35 -10.43
C PHE A 805 13.60 4.45 -9.45
N ALA A 806 14.87 4.85 -9.43
CA ALA A 806 15.35 5.94 -8.58
C ALA A 806 14.64 7.28 -8.91
N ARG A 807 14.44 7.58 -10.20
CA ARG A 807 13.69 8.79 -10.62
C ARG A 807 12.24 8.76 -10.17
N SER A 808 11.56 7.62 -10.30
CA SER A 808 10.15 7.50 -9.91
C SER A 808 9.93 7.63 -8.39
N VAL A 809 10.98 7.40 -7.59
CA VAL A 809 10.97 7.68 -6.13
C VAL A 809 11.67 9.00 -5.76
N HIS A 810 11.84 9.91 -6.74
CA HIS A 810 12.40 11.27 -6.56
C HIS A 810 13.85 11.32 -6.04
N VAL A 811 14.68 10.33 -6.41
CA VAL A 811 16.12 10.30 -6.14
C VAL A 811 16.90 10.53 -7.44
N PRO A 812 17.33 11.77 -7.76
CA PRO A 812 17.92 12.11 -9.06
C PRO A 812 19.36 11.59 -9.25
N ASP A 813 20.11 11.37 -8.16
CA ASP A 813 21.53 10.96 -8.18
C ASP A 813 21.75 9.62 -7.46
N VAL A 814 21.49 8.51 -8.16
CA VAL A 814 21.76 7.16 -7.64
C VAL A 814 23.23 6.78 -7.82
N ASP A 815 23.94 6.52 -6.71
CA ASP A 815 25.27 5.92 -6.73
C ASP A 815 25.15 4.42 -7.06
N ILE A 816 25.79 3.98 -8.15
CA ILE A 816 25.76 2.58 -8.60
C ILE A 816 27.15 1.97 -8.48
N ARG A 817 27.28 0.89 -7.70
CA ARG A 817 28.52 0.12 -7.53
C ARG A 817 28.44 -1.21 -8.29
N TYR A 818 29.44 -1.48 -9.12
CA TYR A 818 29.52 -2.73 -9.85
C TYR A 818 30.22 -3.84 -9.07
N THR A 819 29.60 -5.01 -8.95
CA THR A 819 30.13 -6.14 -8.15
C THR A 819 30.85 -7.21 -8.97
N GLY A 820 30.70 -7.21 -10.29
CA GLY A 820 31.06 -8.33 -11.15
C GLY A 820 29.95 -9.38 -11.24
N LEU A 821 29.99 -10.20 -12.31
CA LEU A 821 29.11 -11.36 -12.48
C LEU A 821 29.48 -12.46 -11.48
N ARG A 822 28.47 -13.12 -10.93
CA ARG A 822 28.64 -14.23 -9.99
C ARG A 822 28.79 -15.56 -10.73
N PRO A 823 29.31 -16.62 -10.08
CA PRO A 823 29.34 -17.95 -10.68
C PRO A 823 27.97 -18.37 -11.22
N GLY A 824 27.93 -18.85 -12.47
CA GLY A 824 26.69 -19.27 -13.13
C GLY A 824 25.83 -18.15 -13.71
N GLU A 825 26.12 -16.86 -13.44
CA GLU A 825 25.39 -15.75 -14.04
C GLU A 825 25.83 -15.48 -15.49
N LYS A 826 24.86 -15.25 -16.37
CA LYS A 826 25.11 -14.75 -17.72
C LYS A 826 25.06 -13.23 -17.77
N LEU A 827 25.82 -12.66 -18.70
CA LEU A 827 25.67 -11.26 -19.07
C LEU A 827 24.28 -10.99 -19.66
N ASN A 828 23.84 -11.84 -20.58
CA ASN A 828 22.55 -11.75 -21.26
C ASN A 828 21.85 -13.12 -21.26
N GLU A 829 20.58 -13.15 -20.88
CA GLU A 829 19.77 -14.36 -20.93
C GLU A 829 19.20 -14.60 -22.34
N THR A 830 18.81 -15.84 -22.61
CA THR A 830 18.18 -16.29 -23.87
C THR A 830 16.82 -16.91 -23.55
N LEU A 831 15.80 -16.63 -24.38
CA LEU A 831 14.45 -17.18 -24.19
C LEU A 831 14.27 -18.57 -24.83
N PHE A 832 15.03 -18.84 -25.89
CA PHE A 832 14.99 -20.07 -26.66
C PHE A 832 16.41 -20.58 -26.87
N SER A 833 16.59 -21.89 -26.73
CA SER A 833 17.85 -22.53 -27.10
C SER A 833 18.01 -22.59 -28.61
N ALA A 834 19.24 -22.64 -29.09
CA ALA A 834 19.54 -22.95 -30.50
C ALA A 834 18.99 -24.32 -30.94
N GLN A 835 18.72 -25.23 -30.00
CA GLN A 835 18.19 -26.57 -30.24
C GLN A 835 16.65 -26.62 -30.26
N GLU A 836 15.98 -25.48 -30.08
CA GLU A 836 14.53 -25.37 -30.01
C GLU A 836 13.97 -24.65 -31.23
N ARG A 837 12.86 -25.16 -31.77
CA ARG A 837 12.03 -24.41 -32.71
C ARG A 837 11.00 -23.64 -31.91
N HIS A 838 10.87 -22.35 -32.16
CA HIS A 838 9.78 -21.54 -31.62
C HIS A 838 8.71 -21.33 -32.68
N THR A 839 7.46 -21.56 -32.30
CA THR A 839 6.29 -21.39 -33.15
C THR A 839 5.32 -20.41 -32.51
N ARG A 840 4.54 -19.70 -33.33
CA ARG A 840 3.48 -18.84 -32.81
C ARG A 840 2.34 -19.70 -32.29
N THR A 841 1.82 -19.35 -31.12
CA THR A 841 0.63 -20.00 -30.58
C THR A 841 -0.65 -19.31 -31.05
N SER A 842 -1.80 -19.81 -30.60
CA SER A 842 -3.07 -19.10 -30.78
C SER A 842 -3.10 -17.73 -30.10
N HIS A 843 -2.22 -17.49 -29.13
CA HIS A 843 -2.06 -16.19 -28.48
C HIS A 843 -0.94 -15.39 -29.17
N PRO A 844 -1.16 -14.13 -29.58
CA PRO A 844 -0.26 -13.39 -30.46
C PRO A 844 1.13 -13.12 -29.87
N ARG A 845 1.23 -13.14 -28.53
CA ARG A 845 2.42 -12.81 -27.75
C ARG A 845 2.97 -13.98 -26.93
N ILE A 846 2.42 -15.18 -27.09
CA ILE A 846 2.99 -16.40 -26.49
C ILE A 846 3.54 -17.26 -27.62
N LEU A 847 4.78 -17.69 -27.44
CA LEU A 847 5.48 -18.58 -28.34
C LEU A 847 5.58 -19.96 -27.68
N ALA A 848 5.46 -21.02 -28.48
CA ALA A 848 5.70 -22.38 -28.03
C ALA A 848 7.08 -22.83 -28.54
N ALA A 849 7.94 -23.21 -27.62
CA ALA A 849 9.19 -23.89 -27.90
C ALA A 849 8.96 -25.40 -27.92
N THR A 850 9.41 -26.03 -29.00
CA THR A 850 9.42 -27.49 -29.16
C THR A 850 10.83 -27.94 -29.54
N PRO A 851 11.28 -29.13 -29.08
CA PRO A 851 12.57 -29.67 -29.49
C PRO A 851 12.69 -29.78 -31.02
N THR A 852 13.88 -29.58 -31.57
CA THR A 852 14.16 -29.84 -32.99
C THR A 852 14.13 -31.35 -33.28
N ALA A 853 13.57 -31.77 -34.42
CA ALA A 853 13.58 -33.18 -34.83
C ALA A 853 15.03 -33.71 -34.89
N GLY A 854 15.32 -34.81 -34.17
CA GLY A 854 16.66 -35.40 -34.04
C GLY A 854 17.42 -35.03 -32.75
N SER A 855 16.92 -34.08 -31.94
CA SER A 855 17.44 -33.77 -30.60
C SER A 855 16.91 -34.70 -29.49
N GLY A 856 16.57 -35.95 -29.86
CA GLY A 856 15.81 -36.89 -29.03
C GLY A 856 16.32 -36.98 -27.59
N HIS A 857 15.38 -37.14 -26.65
CA HIS A 857 15.67 -37.37 -25.24
C HIS A 857 16.77 -38.43 -25.12
N PRO A 858 17.91 -38.13 -24.47
CA PRO A 858 18.97 -39.11 -24.39
C PRO A 858 18.40 -40.33 -23.65
N THR A 859 18.48 -41.51 -24.26
CA THR A 859 18.24 -42.81 -23.61
C THR A 859 19.02 -42.96 -22.30
N ALA A 860 20.05 -42.13 -22.10
CA ALA A 860 20.78 -41.97 -20.84
C ALA A 860 19.93 -41.39 -19.68
N LEU A 861 18.86 -40.63 -19.91
CA LEU A 861 18.10 -39.97 -18.84
C LEU A 861 17.49 -40.99 -17.85
N GLU A 862 16.99 -42.12 -18.33
CA GLU A 862 16.44 -43.20 -17.50
C GLU A 862 17.46 -43.82 -16.56
N ASN A 863 18.66 -44.03 -17.06
CA ASN A 863 19.73 -44.73 -16.35
C ASN A 863 20.47 -43.79 -15.39
N GLU A 864 20.60 -42.52 -15.75
CA GLU A 864 21.38 -41.53 -15.00
C GLU A 864 20.57 -40.81 -13.91
N LEU A 865 19.24 -40.69 -14.02
CA LEU A 865 18.42 -40.03 -12.98
C LEU A 865 18.53 -40.72 -11.60
N PRO A 866 18.44 -42.06 -11.47
CA PRO A 866 18.66 -42.73 -10.19
C PRO A 866 20.06 -42.46 -9.60
N VAL A 867 21.08 -42.38 -10.46
CA VAL A 867 22.47 -42.08 -10.06
C VAL A 867 22.57 -40.64 -9.58
N LEU A 868 21.97 -39.69 -10.31
CA LEU A 868 21.89 -38.28 -9.96
C LEU A 868 21.20 -38.09 -8.60
N TYR A 869 20.08 -38.78 -8.36
CA TYR A 869 19.38 -38.71 -7.08
C TYR A 869 20.19 -39.31 -5.96
N ALA A 870 20.83 -40.46 -6.17
CA ALA A 870 21.70 -41.06 -5.16
C ALA A 870 22.88 -40.14 -4.81
N ALA A 871 23.48 -39.46 -5.79
CA ALA A 871 24.51 -38.46 -5.55
C ALA A 871 23.97 -37.26 -4.74
N ALA A 872 22.81 -36.74 -5.12
CA ALA A 872 22.17 -35.63 -4.40
C ALA A 872 21.80 -35.99 -2.96
N GLU A 873 21.30 -37.20 -2.69
CA GLU A 873 20.99 -37.67 -1.33
C GLU A 873 22.24 -37.81 -0.45
N ARG A 874 23.37 -38.19 -1.03
CA ARG A 874 24.67 -38.19 -0.34
C ARG A 874 25.29 -36.78 -0.21
N ASN A 875 24.63 -35.76 -0.75
CA ASN A 875 25.13 -34.39 -0.88
C ASN A 875 26.47 -34.28 -1.64
N ASP A 876 26.70 -35.17 -2.61
CA ASP A 876 27.92 -35.16 -3.43
C ASP A 876 27.81 -34.14 -4.58
N THR A 877 28.27 -32.92 -4.32
CA THR A 877 28.18 -31.80 -5.26
C THR A 877 29.00 -32.03 -6.53
N GLY A 878 30.13 -32.72 -6.42
CA GLY A 878 31.03 -33.02 -7.54
C GLY A 878 30.38 -34.01 -8.51
N ASP A 879 29.84 -35.11 -7.99
CA ASP A 879 29.12 -36.08 -8.81
C ASP A 879 27.84 -35.49 -9.41
N VAL A 880 27.08 -34.70 -8.64
CA VAL A 880 25.89 -34.00 -9.17
C VAL A 880 26.27 -33.14 -10.38
N ARG A 881 27.31 -32.29 -10.28
CA ARG A 881 27.74 -31.45 -11.41
C ARG A 881 28.23 -32.25 -12.60
N ARG A 882 29.00 -33.32 -12.36
CA ARG A 882 29.49 -34.22 -13.41
C ARG A 882 28.32 -34.85 -14.17
N ILE A 883 27.33 -35.37 -13.45
CA ILE A 883 26.15 -36.02 -14.05
C ILE A 883 25.27 -34.99 -14.77
N LEU A 884 25.06 -33.79 -14.18
CA LEU A 884 24.35 -32.69 -14.85
C LEU A 884 25.04 -32.30 -16.18
N SER A 885 26.37 -32.23 -16.20
CA SER A 885 27.13 -31.91 -17.42
C SER A 885 27.04 -33.00 -18.48
N ALA A 886 26.99 -34.27 -18.06
CA ALA A 886 26.77 -35.39 -18.97
C ALA A 886 25.34 -35.41 -19.55
N LEU A 887 24.35 -35.03 -18.75
CA LEU A 887 22.93 -35.00 -19.15
C LEU A 887 22.55 -33.78 -19.99
N LEU A 888 23.20 -32.63 -19.77
CA LEU A 888 22.84 -31.36 -20.37
C LEU A 888 24.01 -30.73 -21.13
N PRO A 889 24.03 -30.86 -22.47
CA PRO A 889 24.99 -30.17 -23.31
C PRO A 889 24.99 -28.66 -23.03
N GLY A 890 26.15 -28.09 -22.70
CA GLY A 890 26.31 -26.68 -22.37
C GLY A 890 26.43 -26.36 -20.88
N PHE A 891 26.12 -27.30 -19.98
CA PHE A 891 26.38 -27.14 -18.54
C PHE A 891 27.85 -27.45 -18.22
N PRO A 892 28.60 -26.55 -17.56
CA PRO A 892 30.03 -26.72 -17.30
C PRO A 892 30.30 -27.86 -16.30
N ALA A 893 31.24 -28.74 -16.66
CA ALA A 893 31.63 -29.89 -15.82
C ALA A 893 32.35 -29.49 -14.53
N ALA A 894 32.98 -28.31 -14.49
CA ALA A 894 33.69 -27.78 -13.34
C ALA A 894 33.11 -26.44 -12.89
N GLN A 895 33.15 -26.19 -11.59
CA GLN A 895 32.79 -24.90 -11.02
C GLN A 895 33.83 -23.85 -11.45
N PRO A 896 33.44 -22.70 -12.01
CA PRO A 896 34.38 -21.63 -12.29
C PRO A 896 35.02 -21.13 -10.98
N PRO A 897 36.32 -20.76 -10.97
CA PRO A 897 37.02 -20.38 -9.76
C PRO A 897 36.34 -19.17 -9.09
N HIS A 898 36.16 -19.24 -7.77
CA HIS A 898 35.65 -18.12 -6.98
C HIS A 898 36.67 -16.97 -6.99
N PRO A 899 36.32 -15.75 -7.43
CA PRO A 899 37.16 -14.59 -7.18
C PRO A 899 37.24 -14.35 -5.66
N GLY A 900 38.45 -14.28 -5.12
CA GLY A 900 38.73 -14.18 -3.69
C GLY A 900 38.12 -12.93 -3.03
N HIS A 901 37.52 -13.16 -1.85
CA HIS A 901 36.97 -12.25 -0.84
C HIS A 901 36.97 -10.72 -1.07
N ALA A 902 35.76 -10.17 -1.19
CA ALA A 902 35.21 -9.14 -0.30
C ALA A 902 33.66 -9.18 -0.41
N VAL A 903 33.01 -10.14 0.26
CA VAL A 903 31.55 -10.22 0.26
C VAL A 903 31.01 -9.15 1.22
N LEU A 904 30.82 -7.94 0.68
CA LEU A 904 29.82 -7.02 1.21
C LEU A 904 28.49 -7.77 1.23
N ALA A 905 27.80 -7.70 2.37
CA ALA A 905 26.54 -8.39 2.68
C ALA A 905 25.66 -8.63 1.44
N ASP A 906 25.31 -9.90 1.21
CA ASP A 906 24.57 -10.40 0.04
C ASP A 906 23.34 -9.53 -0.28
N PRO A 907 23.32 -8.79 -1.42
CA PRO A 907 22.22 -7.90 -1.73
C PRO A 907 21.21 -8.50 -2.73
N TYR A 908 21.23 -9.81 -3.01
CA TYR A 908 20.25 -10.37 -3.95
C TYR A 908 19.61 -11.64 -3.39
N PRO A 909 18.42 -11.54 -2.79
CA PRO A 909 17.42 -12.57 -2.95
C PRO A 909 16.84 -12.41 -4.36
N ASP A 910 17.35 -13.10 -5.37
CA ASP A 910 16.61 -13.22 -6.63
C ASP A 910 15.33 -13.99 -6.32
N ASP A 911 14.19 -13.34 -6.03
CA ASP A 911 13.00 -14.10 -5.63
C ASP A 911 11.63 -13.49 -5.98
N PHE A 912 10.79 -14.44 -6.44
CA PHE A 912 9.33 -14.48 -6.49
C PHE A 912 8.64 -14.41 -5.13
#